data_AF-A0A4W5MFV3-F1
#
_entry.id   AF-A0A4W5MFV3-F1
#
_cell.length_a   1.000
_cell.length_b   1.000
_cell.length_c   1.000
_cell.angle_alpha   90.00
_cell.angle_beta   90.00
_cell.angle_gamma   90.00
#
_symmetry.space_group_name_H-M   'P 1'
#
loop_
_entity.id
_entity.type
_entity.pdbx_description
1 polymer ?
#
loop_
_entity_poly.entity_id
_entity_poly.type
_entity_poly.pdbx_seq_one_letter_code
_entity_poly.pdbx_strand_id
1 'polypeptide(L)'
;IELLQKHLYQEEVVQRALRGDNIIIWLPTGGGKTRAAVYVAKKHLENNPGAKVAVLVNKVHLVDQHYNKEFKPYLGRDYSLVPISGDCDQKDFFGCEVKNSDLVICTAQILENALTNQEEGKHVELSQFTLLIIDECHHTHKEGVYNKIMRRYVAQKLKGERRLPQILGLTASPGTGGAKSIKGAVEHVLQICANLDSVIVSSKVYAPELKKKVPRPRKRFDIVDRRPQDPFGDHLKFMMQFIHDFMALGPDFPVREFGTQEYEADVVILEKKGVTDRNRLLAQCSLHLRQYNDALLINDTVRMVDAFRVLESYYSTKSSTAMDGTDFFLLGLYQENKVELRKLAGDARFENPKMGKLQNTLLEQFDQGEHSRGILFSKTRKSTHCLYDWVSNNPALQRAGIRAAILTGAGNGINYMTQNEQKDTIRKFRLGSLNLLISTSVAEEGLDIPECNLVVRYGLLTNEIAQQQASGRARASDSVYSVVAQAGGREVRRELLNECLEDLTGRAIGEVQRMEPREFQMKITDLQKEALLTRQLTEQLKSKKKSRFSAAMVQLSCRGCFVLVAFGNDIKVIENAHHVNINPDFERYYHTGGKIPLKTFEDWESGRVISCAACGKQWGMEMVYKKIALLPILAIENFAMETPEGRKLAKKWKDVEFTVKEFNFNTYCSNKFPNMFD
;
A
#
# COMPACT_ATOMS: atom_id res chain seq x y z
N ILE A 1 33.11 -19.97 -17.48
CA ILE A 1 32.48 -20.82 -16.42
C ILE A 1 32.55 -20.16 -15.02
N GLU A 2 33.25 -19.03 -14.84
CA GLU A 2 33.43 -18.33 -13.54
C GLU A 2 32.38 -17.25 -13.15
N LEU A 3 31.28 -17.05 -13.90
CA LEU A 3 30.48 -15.82 -13.81
C LEU A 3 29.41 -15.74 -12.70
N LEU A 4 29.22 -16.79 -11.90
CA LEU A 4 28.27 -16.78 -10.78
C LEU A 4 29.03 -17.05 -9.47
N GLN A 5 29.93 -16.14 -9.08
CA GLN A 5 30.58 -16.17 -7.76
C GLN A 5 29.48 -16.18 -6.69
N LYS A 6 29.33 -17.33 -6.04
CA LYS A 6 28.38 -17.55 -4.95
C LYS A 6 29.13 -17.61 -3.64
N HIS A 7 28.54 -17.01 -2.63
CA HIS A 7 28.99 -17.19 -1.26
C HIS A 7 28.58 -18.57 -0.75
N LEU A 8 29.36 -19.16 0.16
CA LEU A 8 29.10 -20.52 0.63
C LEU A 8 27.75 -20.60 1.37
N TYR A 9 27.36 -19.53 2.07
CA TYR A 9 26.03 -19.44 2.69
C TYR A 9 24.88 -19.44 1.67
N GLN A 10 25.11 -18.97 0.43
CA GLN A 10 24.11 -19.02 -0.65
C GLN A 10 24.01 -20.44 -1.20
N GLU A 11 25.13 -21.13 -1.32
CA GLU A 11 25.17 -22.53 -1.74
C GLU A 11 24.48 -23.45 -0.72
N GLU A 12 24.63 -23.17 0.57
CA GLU A 12 23.97 -23.90 1.65
C GLU A 12 22.45 -23.84 1.54
N VAL A 13 21.87 -22.64 1.38
CA VAL A 13 20.41 -22.45 1.41
C VAL A 13 19.70 -22.95 0.16
N VAL A 14 20.37 -23.11 -0.97
CA VAL A 14 19.73 -23.57 -2.22
C VAL A 14 19.71 -25.09 -2.37
N GLN A 15 20.47 -25.85 -1.57
CA GLN A 15 20.64 -27.30 -1.78
C GLN A 15 19.33 -28.06 -1.88
N ARG A 16 18.34 -27.72 -1.05
CA ARG A 16 17.03 -28.37 -1.06
C ARG A 16 16.23 -28.02 -2.32
N ALA A 17 16.24 -26.76 -2.75
CA ALA A 17 15.61 -26.38 -4.02
C ALA A 17 16.23 -27.08 -5.21
N LEU A 18 17.56 -27.28 -5.24
CA LEU A 18 18.23 -28.01 -6.31
C LEU A 18 17.83 -29.49 -6.39
N ARG A 19 17.28 -30.06 -5.31
CA ARG A 19 16.72 -31.42 -5.27
C ARG A 19 15.23 -31.47 -5.65
N GLY A 20 14.61 -30.34 -5.94
CA GLY A 20 13.19 -30.23 -6.27
C GLY A 20 12.27 -29.93 -5.08
N ASP A 21 12.78 -29.72 -3.87
CA ASP A 21 11.95 -29.39 -2.71
C ASP A 21 11.36 -27.98 -2.82
N ASN A 22 10.13 -27.80 -2.35
CA ASN A 22 9.54 -26.49 -2.12
C ASN A 22 10.13 -25.83 -0.87
N ILE A 23 10.76 -24.66 -1.02
CA ILE A 23 11.47 -23.99 0.08
C ILE A 23 11.20 -22.49 0.14
N ILE A 24 11.45 -21.92 1.31
CA ILE A 24 11.56 -20.48 1.55
C ILE A 24 13.00 -20.19 1.97
N ILE A 25 13.73 -19.44 1.16
CA ILE A 25 15.06 -18.93 1.51
C ILE A 25 14.91 -17.75 2.46
N TRP A 26 15.36 -17.95 3.70
CA TRP A 26 15.45 -16.90 4.72
C TRP A 26 16.89 -16.41 4.87
N LEU A 27 17.16 -15.24 4.28
CA LEU A 27 18.44 -14.54 4.36
C LEU A 27 18.21 -13.04 4.57
N PRO A 28 19.08 -12.33 5.31
CA PRO A 28 18.93 -10.90 5.57
C PRO A 28 18.89 -10.07 4.27
N THR A 29 18.37 -8.84 4.38
CA THR A 29 18.42 -7.87 3.28
C THR A 29 19.87 -7.61 2.89
N GLY A 30 20.19 -7.61 1.59
CA GLY A 30 21.57 -7.55 1.11
C GLY A 30 22.29 -8.90 1.06
N GLY A 31 21.73 -9.99 1.60
CA GLY A 31 22.31 -11.34 1.54
C GLY A 31 22.30 -12.01 0.15
N GLY A 32 21.87 -11.31 -0.91
CA GLY A 32 21.85 -11.86 -2.26
C GLY A 32 20.83 -12.98 -2.50
N LYS A 33 19.63 -12.87 -1.91
CA LYS A 33 18.51 -13.81 -2.13
C LYS A 33 18.18 -13.99 -3.61
N THR A 34 18.08 -12.89 -4.36
CA THR A 34 17.80 -12.93 -5.80
C THR A 34 18.88 -13.67 -6.57
N ARG A 35 20.16 -13.47 -6.23
CA ARG A 35 21.27 -14.19 -6.85
C ARG A 35 21.20 -15.70 -6.61
N ALA A 36 20.82 -16.11 -5.40
CA ALA A 36 20.58 -17.51 -5.07
C ALA A 36 19.41 -18.08 -5.91
N ALA A 37 18.34 -17.29 -6.10
CA ALA A 37 17.20 -17.68 -6.93
C ALA A 37 17.54 -17.81 -8.42
N VAL A 38 18.38 -16.91 -8.97
CA VAL A 38 18.92 -17.03 -10.33
C VAL A 38 19.67 -18.35 -10.51
N TYR A 39 20.46 -18.75 -9.51
CA TYR A 39 21.18 -20.03 -9.58
C TYR A 39 20.24 -21.24 -9.56
N VAL A 40 19.20 -21.23 -8.72
CA VAL A 40 18.18 -22.27 -8.73
C VAL A 40 17.48 -22.32 -10.08
N ALA A 41 17.04 -21.18 -10.62
CA ALA A 41 16.40 -21.10 -11.94
C ALA A 41 17.30 -21.65 -13.04
N LYS A 42 18.59 -21.29 -13.03
CA LYS A 42 19.58 -21.81 -13.98
C LYS A 42 19.64 -23.32 -13.96
N LYS A 43 19.85 -23.91 -12.78
CA LYS A 43 19.97 -25.36 -12.63
C LYS A 43 18.67 -26.09 -12.96
N HIS A 44 17.54 -25.49 -12.63
CA HIS A 44 16.23 -26.00 -12.98
C HIS A 44 16.02 -26.07 -14.49
N LEU A 45 16.36 -25.01 -15.22
CA LEU A 45 16.27 -24.95 -16.68
C LEU A 45 17.29 -25.88 -17.38
N GLU A 46 18.51 -26.01 -16.84
CA GLU A 46 19.53 -26.92 -17.37
C GLU A 46 19.12 -28.39 -17.23
N ASN A 47 18.51 -28.76 -16.09
CA ASN A 47 18.19 -30.14 -15.78
C ASN A 47 16.85 -30.61 -16.35
N ASN A 48 15.96 -29.69 -16.75
CA ASN A 48 14.61 -30.00 -17.19
C ASN A 48 14.31 -29.36 -18.56
N PRO A 49 14.50 -30.10 -19.67
CA PRO A 49 14.17 -29.60 -21.00
C PRO A 49 12.71 -29.16 -21.11
N GLY A 50 12.47 -27.96 -21.65
CA GLY A 50 11.12 -27.38 -21.76
C GLY A 50 10.54 -26.84 -20.45
N ALA A 51 11.35 -26.70 -19.40
CA ALA A 51 10.94 -26.06 -18.17
C ALA A 51 10.53 -24.59 -18.38
N LYS A 52 9.57 -24.14 -17.57
CA LYS A 52 9.02 -22.78 -17.59
C LYS A 52 9.08 -22.20 -16.18
N VAL A 53 9.73 -21.05 -16.04
CA VAL A 53 9.93 -20.38 -14.74
C VAL A 53 9.14 -19.08 -14.70
N ALA A 54 8.43 -18.82 -13.60
CA ALA A 54 7.89 -17.48 -13.33
C ALA A 54 8.50 -16.87 -12.07
N VAL A 55 8.90 -15.61 -12.15
CA VAL A 55 9.41 -14.81 -11.03
C VAL A 55 8.39 -13.73 -10.70
N LEU A 56 7.79 -13.83 -9.51
CA LEU A 56 6.70 -12.97 -9.08
C LEU A 56 7.19 -11.91 -8.08
N VAL A 57 6.99 -10.65 -8.43
CA VAL A 57 7.34 -9.50 -7.57
C VAL A 57 6.11 -8.72 -7.11
N ASN A 58 6.25 -7.98 -5.99
CA ASN A 58 5.16 -7.19 -5.40
C ASN A 58 5.16 -5.72 -5.85
N LYS A 59 6.20 -5.26 -6.54
CA LYS A 59 6.35 -3.88 -7.07
C LYS A 59 6.81 -3.90 -8.52
N VAL A 60 6.38 -2.92 -9.31
CA VAL A 60 6.76 -2.86 -10.74
C VAL A 60 8.26 -2.61 -10.95
N HIS A 61 8.88 -1.70 -10.19
CA HIS A 61 10.31 -1.41 -10.33
C HIS A 61 11.21 -2.64 -10.08
N LEU A 62 10.70 -3.65 -9.36
CA LEU A 62 11.41 -4.90 -9.14
C LEU A 62 11.48 -5.78 -10.39
N VAL A 63 10.53 -5.65 -11.32
CA VAL A 63 10.57 -6.38 -12.60
C VAL A 63 11.82 -5.99 -13.37
N ASP A 64 12.02 -4.68 -13.61
CA ASP A 64 13.18 -4.16 -14.33
C ASP A 64 14.49 -4.40 -13.57
N GLN A 65 14.45 -4.29 -12.23
CA GLN A 65 15.63 -4.52 -11.39
C GLN A 65 16.11 -5.97 -11.47
N HIS A 66 15.21 -6.94 -11.27
CA HIS A 66 15.55 -8.35 -11.34
C HIS A 66 15.91 -8.77 -12.76
N TYR A 67 15.20 -8.28 -13.77
CA TYR A 67 15.50 -8.58 -15.17
C TYR A 67 16.90 -8.09 -15.56
N ASN A 68 17.16 -6.78 -15.43
CA ASN A 68 18.38 -6.17 -15.97
C ASN A 68 19.64 -6.46 -15.12
N LYS A 69 19.53 -6.51 -13.79
CA LYS A 69 20.71 -6.69 -12.92
C LYS A 69 21.01 -8.15 -12.59
N GLU A 70 19.99 -9.00 -12.54
CA GLU A 70 20.12 -10.36 -12.01
C GLU A 70 19.87 -11.42 -13.09
N PHE A 71 18.66 -11.58 -13.60
CA PHE A 71 18.35 -12.73 -14.46
C PHE A 71 18.97 -12.63 -15.86
N LYS A 72 18.82 -11.49 -16.57
CA LYS A 72 19.32 -11.34 -17.96
C LYS A 72 20.84 -11.53 -18.08
N PRO A 73 21.69 -10.95 -17.19
CA PRO A 73 23.14 -11.13 -17.28
C PRO A 73 23.62 -12.59 -17.18
N TYR A 74 22.88 -13.45 -16.45
CA TYR A 74 23.31 -14.83 -16.19
C TYR A 74 22.58 -15.90 -17.01
N LEU A 75 21.38 -15.59 -17.52
CA LEU A 75 20.54 -16.54 -18.26
C LEU A 75 20.20 -16.09 -19.68
N GLY A 76 20.27 -14.80 -19.99
CA GLY A 76 19.78 -14.25 -21.27
C GLY A 76 20.58 -14.62 -22.52
N ARG A 77 21.69 -15.35 -22.36
CA ARG A 77 22.44 -15.94 -23.49
C ARG A 77 21.87 -17.28 -23.92
N ASP A 78 21.38 -18.06 -22.95
CA ASP A 78 21.03 -19.46 -23.13
C ASP A 78 19.50 -19.66 -23.18
N TYR A 79 18.73 -18.69 -22.67
CA TYR A 79 17.29 -18.77 -22.47
C TYR A 79 16.56 -17.50 -22.90
N SER A 80 15.29 -17.63 -23.28
CA SER A 80 14.38 -16.53 -23.59
C SER A 80 13.73 -16.00 -22.30
N LEU A 81 14.01 -14.74 -21.96
CA LEU A 81 13.51 -14.07 -20.75
C LEU A 81 12.67 -12.85 -21.10
N VAL A 82 11.47 -12.74 -20.49
CA VAL A 82 10.55 -11.62 -20.74
C VAL A 82 10.17 -10.92 -19.42
N PRO A 83 10.42 -9.60 -19.28
CA PRO A 83 9.91 -8.78 -18.20
C PRO A 83 8.53 -8.21 -18.56
N ILE A 84 7.51 -8.44 -17.73
CA ILE A 84 6.15 -7.94 -17.96
C ILE A 84 5.67 -7.15 -16.74
N SER A 85 5.29 -5.89 -16.97
CA SER A 85 4.72 -5.02 -15.96
C SER A 85 3.36 -4.45 -16.40
N GLY A 86 2.67 -3.73 -15.52
CA GLY A 86 1.37 -3.14 -15.84
C GLY A 86 1.42 -2.09 -16.98
N ASP A 87 2.60 -1.59 -17.29
CA ASP A 87 2.85 -0.55 -18.30
C ASP A 87 3.29 -1.13 -19.66
N CYS A 88 3.28 -2.46 -19.81
CA CYS A 88 3.72 -3.18 -21.00
C CYS A 88 2.52 -3.75 -21.78
N ASP A 89 2.44 -3.56 -23.09
CA ASP A 89 1.38 -4.13 -23.95
C ASP A 89 1.42 -5.67 -23.97
N GLN A 90 2.59 -6.27 -23.72
CA GLN A 90 2.78 -7.72 -23.59
C GLN A 90 1.86 -8.35 -22.52
N LYS A 91 1.37 -7.58 -21.54
CA LYS A 91 0.42 -8.07 -20.53
C LYS A 91 -0.90 -8.54 -21.18
N ASP A 92 -1.27 -7.97 -22.32
CA ASP A 92 -2.52 -8.25 -23.01
C ASP A 92 -2.43 -9.54 -23.86
N PHE A 93 -1.23 -10.14 -23.95
CA PHE A 93 -0.98 -11.44 -24.57
C PHE A 93 -0.15 -12.35 -23.65
N PHE A 94 -0.34 -12.22 -22.33
CA PHE A 94 0.49 -12.91 -21.32
C PHE A 94 0.60 -14.43 -21.56
N GLY A 95 -0.47 -15.08 -22.02
CA GLY A 95 -0.45 -16.51 -22.33
C GLY A 95 0.47 -16.85 -23.51
N CYS A 96 0.48 -16.02 -24.55
CA CYS A 96 1.40 -16.17 -25.69
C CYS A 96 2.86 -15.94 -25.26
N GLU A 97 3.12 -14.91 -24.45
CA GLU A 97 4.46 -14.60 -23.94
C GLU A 97 5.02 -15.75 -23.08
N VAL A 98 4.20 -16.35 -22.22
CA VAL A 98 4.60 -17.51 -21.41
C VAL A 98 4.91 -18.72 -22.31
N LYS A 99 4.14 -18.97 -23.37
CA LYS A 99 4.42 -20.04 -24.33
C LYS A 99 5.76 -19.84 -25.05
N ASN A 100 6.13 -18.60 -25.37
CA ASN A 100 7.33 -18.27 -26.16
C ASN A 100 8.60 -17.98 -25.34
N SER A 101 8.52 -17.96 -24.01
CA SER A 101 9.66 -17.64 -23.12
C SER A 101 9.97 -18.76 -22.13
N ASP A 102 11.24 -18.98 -21.80
CA ASP A 102 11.65 -19.96 -20.79
C ASP A 102 11.42 -19.43 -19.37
N LEU A 103 11.53 -18.10 -19.21
CA LEU A 103 11.34 -17.43 -17.93
C LEU A 103 10.62 -16.09 -18.08
N VAL A 104 9.55 -15.91 -17.30
CA VAL A 104 8.82 -14.65 -17.19
C VAL A 104 9.07 -13.99 -15.84
N ILE A 105 9.33 -12.68 -15.83
CA ILE A 105 9.40 -11.87 -14.60
C ILE A 105 8.24 -10.90 -14.62
N CYS A 106 7.32 -10.99 -13.66
CA CYS A 106 6.15 -10.12 -13.65
C CYS A 106 5.66 -9.77 -12.24
N THR A 107 4.84 -8.72 -12.15
CA THR A 107 4.12 -8.47 -10.90
C THR A 107 3.07 -9.54 -10.67
N ALA A 108 2.88 -9.97 -9.41
CA ALA A 108 1.94 -11.02 -9.05
C ALA A 108 0.52 -10.83 -9.61
N GLN A 109 0.05 -9.58 -9.71
CA GLN A 109 -1.29 -9.25 -10.19
C GLN A 109 -1.49 -9.62 -11.67
N ILE A 110 -0.43 -9.58 -12.49
CA ILE A 110 -0.50 -9.97 -13.91
C ILE A 110 -0.77 -11.46 -14.01
N LEU A 111 -0.03 -12.28 -13.25
CA LEU A 111 -0.29 -13.72 -13.21
C LEU A 111 -1.66 -14.04 -12.61
N GLU A 112 -2.10 -13.34 -11.56
CA GLU A 112 -3.45 -13.56 -11.01
C GLU A 112 -4.56 -13.25 -12.01
N ASN A 113 -4.43 -12.14 -12.77
CA ASN A 113 -5.36 -11.80 -13.85
C ASN A 113 -5.37 -12.89 -14.92
N ALA A 114 -4.19 -13.33 -15.37
CA ALA A 114 -4.05 -14.36 -16.41
C ALA A 114 -4.64 -15.72 -15.98
N LEU A 115 -4.50 -16.11 -14.71
CA LEU A 115 -5.10 -17.32 -14.12
C LEU A 115 -6.65 -17.25 -13.97
N THR A 116 -7.26 -16.09 -14.22
CA THR A 116 -8.71 -15.87 -14.16
C THR A 116 -9.33 -15.50 -15.48
N ASN A 117 -8.51 -15.18 -16.49
CA ASN A 117 -9.00 -14.72 -17.77
C ASN A 117 -9.57 -15.91 -18.58
N GLN A 118 -10.55 -15.65 -19.45
CA GLN A 118 -11.12 -16.65 -20.35
C GLN A 118 -10.64 -16.46 -21.80
N GLU A 119 -10.02 -15.33 -22.12
CA GLU A 119 -9.44 -15.05 -23.42
C GLU A 119 -8.17 -15.90 -23.64
N GLU A 120 -8.16 -16.70 -24.70
CA GLU A 120 -7.09 -17.67 -24.97
C GLU A 120 -5.69 -17.03 -25.07
N GLY A 121 -5.58 -15.81 -25.57
CA GLY A 121 -4.31 -15.07 -25.67
C GLY A 121 -3.74 -14.60 -24.33
N LYS A 122 -4.60 -14.44 -23.30
CA LYS A 122 -4.24 -13.95 -21.96
C LYS A 122 -4.15 -15.08 -20.94
N HIS A 123 -4.93 -16.15 -21.12
CA HIS A 123 -5.08 -17.23 -20.14
C HIS A 123 -3.81 -18.07 -19.97
N VAL A 124 -3.53 -18.44 -18.71
CA VAL A 124 -2.48 -19.41 -18.34
C VAL A 124 -2.98 -20.31 -17.22
N GLU A 125 -2.36 -21.49 -17.09
CA GLU A 125 -2.58 -22.41 -15.98
C GLU A 125 -1.30 -22.60 -15.17
N LEU A 126 -1.44 -22.89 -13.86
CA LEU A 126 -0.28 -23.15 -13.01
C LEU A 126 0.57 -24.33 -13.50
N SER A 127 -0.07 -25.33 -14.12
CA SER A 127 0.59 -26.52 -14.66
C SER A 127 1.47 -26.25 -15.88
N GLN A 128 1.40 -25.05 -16.47
CA GLN A 128 2.32 -24.62 -17.52
C GLN A 128 3.69 -24.22 -16.98
N PHE A 129 3.79 -23.90 -15.68
CA PHE A 129 5.05 -23.57 -15.02
C PHE A 129 5.62 -24.80 -14.32
N THR A 130 6.94 -24.90 -14.28
CA THR A 130 7.66 -25.94 -13.53
C THR A 130 8.37 -25.39 -12.30
N LEU A 131 8.58 -24.07 -12.22
CA LEU A 131 9.12 -23.37 -11.04
C LEU A 131 8.48 -21.98 -10.88
N LEU A 132 7.98 -21.68 -9.69
CA LEU A 132 7.53 -20.36 -9.27
C LEU A 132 8.47 -19.79 -8.21
N ILE A 133 9.11 -18.67 -8.52
CA ILE A 133 9.95 -17.90 -7.60
C ILE A 133 9.12 -16.73 -7.08
N ILE A 134 8.89 -16.66 -5.78
CA ILE A 134 8.08 -15.62 -5.15
C ILE A 134 8.99 -14.73 -4.31
N ASP A 135 9.25 -13.52 -4.80
CA ASP A 135 10.04 -12.53 -4.07
C ASP A 135 9.22 -11.88 -2.95
N GLU A 136 9.89 -11.49 -1.85
CA GLU A 136 9.24 -11.00 -0.62
C GLU A 136 8.01 -11.85 -0.21
N CYS A 137 8.20 -13.16 -0.17
CA CYS A 137 7.13 -14.15 -0.05
C CYS A 137 6.35 -14.08 1.26
N HIS A 138 6.80 -13.31 2.25
CA HIS A 138 6.07 -13.03 3.49
C HIS A 138 4.71 -12.31 3.22
N HIS A 139 4.52 -11.72 2.04
CA HIS A 139 3.22 -11.19 1.57
C HIS A 139 2.20 -12.29 1.20
N THR A 140 2.57 -13.58 1.27
CA THR A 140 1.70 -14.73 0.99
C THR A 140 0.83 -15.04 2.21
N HIS A 141 0.00 -14.07 2.60
CA HIS A 141 -0.91 -14.18 3.73
C HIS A 141 -2.22 -13.43 3.44
N LYS A 142 -3.29 -13.78 4.17
CA LYS A 142 -4.62 -13.15 4.06
C LYS A 142 -5.10 -13.09 2.59
N GLU A 143 -5.64 -11.96 2.16
CA GLU A 143 -6.16 -11.73 0.80
C GLU A 143 -5.10 -11.14 -0.15
N GLY A 144 -3.81 -11.26 0.18
CA GLY A 144 -2.71 -10.83 -0.68
C GLY A 144 -2.69 -11.60 -2.01
N VAL A 145 -2.20 -10.96 -3.07
CA VAL A 145 -2.21 -11.53 -4.43
C VAL A 145 -1.42 -12.83 -4.51
N TYR A 146 -0.23 -12.89 -3.89
CA TYR A 146 0.52 -14.14 -3.76
C TYR A 146 -0.30 -15.25 -3.13
N ASN A 147 -1.03 -14.96 -2.06
CA ASN A 147 -1.84 -15.98 -1.39
C ASN A 147 -3.03 -16.41 -2.24
N LYS A 148 -3.59 -15.55 -3.09
CA LYS A 148 -4.63 -15.97 -4.04
C LYS A 148 -4.10 -16.97 -5.06
N ILE A 149 -2.91 -16.73 -5.61
CA ILE A 149 -2.23 -17.64 -6.54
C ILE A 149 -1.95 -18.97 -5.82
N MET A 150 -1.32 -18.90 -4.65
CA MET A 150 -0.98 -20.11 -3.89
C MET A 150 -2.19 -20.87 -3.35
N ARG A 151 -3.31 -20.23 -3.07
CA ARG A 151 -4.57 -20.93 -2.76
C ARG A 151 -5.08 -21.76 -3.93
N ARG A 152 -4.88 -21.31 -5.19
CA ARG A 152 -5.19 -22.13 -6.38
C ARG A 152 -4.27 -23.34 -6.46
N TYR A 153 -2.97 -23.11 -6.23
CA TYR A 153 -1.97 -24.18 -6.15
C TYR A 153 -2.36 -25.22 -5.09
N VAL A 154 -2.65 -24.81 -3.86
CA VAL A 154 -3.04 -25.71 -2.75
C VAL A 154 -4.35 -26.44 -3.06
N ALA A 155 -5.33 -25.77 -3.66
CA ALA A 155 -6.59 -26.40 -4.07
C ALA A 155 -6.37 -27.49 -5.14
N GLN A 156 -5.49 -27.25 -6.12
CA GLN A 156 -5.12 -28.25 -7.12
C GLN A 156 -4.32 -29.41 -6.48
N LYS A 157 -3.37 -29.10 -5.60
CA LYS A 157 -2.60 -30.10 -4.84
C LYS A 157 -3.50 -31.05 -4.06
N LEU A 158 -4.46 -30.52 -3.31
CA LEU A 158 -5.38 -31.33 -2.49
C LEU A 158 -6.39 -32.12 -3.33
N LYS A 159 -6.62 -31.74 -4.59
CA LYS A 159 -7.37 -32.54 -5.57
C LYS A 159 -6.54 -33.65 -6.22
N GLY A 160 -5.25 -33.74 -5.92
CA GLY A 160 -4.35 -34.75 -6.50
C GLY A 160 -3.73 -34.35 -7.82
N GLU A 161 -3.74 -33.06 -8.19
CA GLU A 161 -3.02 -32.55 -9.36
C GLU A 161 -1.53 -32.88 -9.22
N ARG A 162 -0.95 -33.47 -10.26
CA ARG A 162 0.46 -33.91 -10.25
C ARG A 162 1.37 -32.91 -10.94
N ARG A 163 0.84 -32.11 -11.86
CA ARG A 163 1.62 -31.11 -12.62
C ARG A 163 1.53 -29.76 -11.94
N LEU A 164 2.25 -29.61 -10.84
CA LEU A 164 2.37 -28.36 -10.12
C LEU A 164 3.83 -27.88 -10.12
N PRO A 165 4.07 -26.56 -10.21
CA PRO A 165 5.41 -26.01 -10.20
C PRO A 165 6.08 -26.18 -8.84
N GLN A 166 7.39 -26.38 -8.82
CA GLN A 166 8.18 -26.20 -7.62
C GLN A 166 8.03 -24.75 -7.10
N ILE A 167 8.02 -24.56 -5.79
CA ILE A 167 7.89 -23.24 -5.15
C ILE A 167 9.21 -22.83 -4.49
N LEU A 168 9.69 -21.64 -4.83
CA LEU A 168 10.84 -20.99 -4.20
C LEU A 168 10.43 -19.62 -3.65
N GLY A 169 10.18 -19.53 -2.35
CA GLY A 169 9.95 -18.26 -1.66
C GLY A 169 11.25 -17.56 -1.25
N LEU A 170 11.31 -16.24 -1.35
CA LEU A 170 12.44 -15.43 -0.89
C LEU A 170 11.95 -14.42 0.15
N THR A 171 12.56 -14.37 1.34
CA THR A 171 12.22 -13.33 2.33
C THR A 171 13.38 -13.01 3.27
N ALA A 172 13.46 -11.75 3.72
CA ALA A 172 14.33 -11.39 4.84
C ALA A 172 13.68 -11.66 6.20
N SER A 173 12.35 -11.70 6.25
CA SER A 173 11.60 -11.82 7.50
C SER A 173 10.18 -12.35 7.22
N PRO A 174 9.82 -13.55 7.70
CA PRO A 174 8.41 -14.00 7.67
C PRO A 174 7.54 -13.29 8.73
N GLY A 175 8.16 -12.65 9.73
CA GLY A 175 7.51 -11.96 10.85
C GLY A 175 6.80 -12.89 11.84
N THR A 176 6.06 -12.30 12.78
CA THR A 176 5.28 -13.04 13.79
C THR A 176 3.77 -12.99 13.57
N GLY A 177 3.31 -12.28 12.54
CA GLY A 177 1.89 -12.06 12.30
C GLY A 177 1.20 -11.18 13.35
N GLY A 178 1.99 -10.48 14.18
CA GLY A 178 1.52 -9.72 15.34
C GLY A 178 1.45 -10.54 16.64
N ALA A 179 1.82 -11.81 16.61
CA ALA A 179 1.94 -12.63 17.82
C ALA A 179 3.05 -12.10 18.72
N LYS A 180 2.79 -12.12 20.03
CA LYS A 180 3.73 -11.70 21.09
C LYS A 180 4.26 -12.88 21.92
N SER A 181 3.84 -14.10 21.60
CA SER A 181 4.26 -15.34 22.27
C SER A 181 4.94 -16.27 21.27
N ILE A 182 5.84 -17.13 21.77
CA ILE A 182 6.55 -18.09 20.92
C ILE A 182 5.59 -19.05 20.21
N LYS A 183 4.55 -19.52 20.92
CA LYS A 183 3.53 -20.40 20.35
C LYS A 183 2.82 -19.75 19.16
N GLY A 184 2.33 -18.52 19.34
CA GLY A 184 1.65 -17.80 18.26
C GLY A 184 2.59 -17.45 17.10
N ALA A 185 3.86 -17.16 17.38
CA ALA A 185 4.86 -16.92 16.34
C ALA A 185 5.17 -18.21 15.54
N VAL A 186 5.27 -19.37 16.19
CA VAL A 186 5.42 -20.67 15.54
C VAL A 186 4.21 -20.99 14.67
N GLU A 187 2.99 -20.76 15.16
CA GLU A 187 1.74 -20.93 14.39
C GLU A 187 1.74 -20.04 13.14
N HIS A 188 2.15 -18.76 13.25
CA HIS A 188 2.27 -17.87 12.09
C HIS A 188 3.32 -18.35 11.08
N VAL A 189 4.50 -18.79 11.54
CA VAL A 189 5.53 -19.34 10.65
C VAL A 189 5.02 -20.58 9.93
N LEU A 190 4.35 -21.50 10.63
CA LEU A 190 3.70 -22.68 10.02
C LEU A 190 2.63 -22.26 9.01
N GLN A 191 1.84 -21.22 9.28
CA GLN A 191 0.85 -20.70 8.34
C GLN A 191 1.51 -20.18 7.05
N ILE A 192 2.64 -19.46 7.14
CA ILE A 192 3.38 -19.02 5.95
C ILE A 192 3.92 -20.21 5.16
N CYS A 193 4.51 -21.21 5.85
CA CYS A 193 4.94 -22.46 5.24
C CYS A 193 3.77 -23.17 4.53
N ALA A 194 2.58 -23.20 5.16
CA ALA A 194 1.40 -23.86 4.61
C ALA A 194 0.85 -23.13 3.38
N ASN A 195 0.83 -21.80 3.42
CA ASN A 195 0.40 -20.97 2.29
C ASN A 195 1.33 -21.16 1.08
N LEU A 196 2.65 -21.28 1.29
CA LEU A 196 3.63 -21.46 0.23
C LEU A 196 3.94 -22.92 -0.10
N ASP A 197 3.31 -23.86 0.60
CA ASP A 197 3.61 -25.29 0.51
C ASP A 197 5.11 -25.62 0.63
N SER A 198 5.80 -24.92 1.52
CA SER A 198 7.26 -24.84 1.55
C SER A 198 7.83 -24.90 2.96
N VAL A 199 9.09 -25.35 3.07
CA VAL A 199 9.86 -25.32 4.33
C VAL A 199 10.86 -24.16 4.35
N ILE A 200 11.04 -23.50 5.49
CA ILE A 200 12.02 -22.40 5.62
C ILE A 200 13.43 -22.94 5.81
N VAL A 201 14.36 -22.46 4.99
CA VAL A 201 15.79 -22.74 5.08
C VAL A 201 16.58 -21.47 5.36
N SER A 202 17.64 -21.61 6.14
CA SER A 202 18.56 -20.52 6.51
C SER A 202 19.99 -21.06 6.62
N SER A 203 20.97 -20.16 6.48
CA SER A 203 22.38 -20.53 6.64
C SER A 203 22.71 -20.74 8.12
N LYS A 204 23.20 -21.94 8.45
CA LYS A 204 23.63 -22.32 9.81
C LYS A 204 25.14 -22.47 9.85
N VAL A 205 25.71 -23.18 8.86
CA VAL A 205 27.15 -23.45 8.79
C VAL A 205 27.94 -22.18 8.48
N TYR A 206 27.47 -21.40 7.51
CA TYR A 206 28.15 -20.20 7.03
C TYR A 206 27.57 -18.88 7.60
N ALA A 207 26.87 -18.95 8.73
CA ALA A 207 26.35 -17.77 9.42
C ALA A 207 27.44 -16.71 9.76
N PRO A 208 28.68 -17.09 10.15
CA PRO A 208 29.75 -16.11 10.37
C PRO A 208 30.17 -15.36 9.09
N GLU A 209 30.22 -16.03 7.94
CA GLU A 209 30.52 -15.41 6.64
C GLU A 209 29.41 -14.43 6.26
N LEU A 210 28.15 -14.86 6.39
CA LEU A 210 26.98 -14.03 6.11
C LEU A 210 26.99 -12.74 6.93
N LYS A 211 27.33 -12.81 8.23
CA LYS A 211 27.40 -11.65 9.12
C LYS A 211 28.52 -10.68 8.74
N LYS A 212 29.64 -11.16 8.20
CA LYS A 212 30.72 -10.31 7.67
C LYS A 212 30.33 -9.64 6.36
N LYS A 213 29.61 -10.36 5.49
CA LYS A 213 29.24 -9.87 4.15
C LYS A 213 28.09 -8.86 4.19
N VAL A 214 27.17 -9.00 5.14
CA VAL A 214 25.99 -8.16 5.31
C VAL A 214 26.09 -7.42 6.65
N PRO A 215 26.81 -6.28 6.72
CA PRO A 215 26.89 -5.51 7.95
C PRO A 215 25.52 -4.95 8.32
N ARG A 216 25.24 -4.88 9.63
CA ARG A 216 24.05 -4.18 10.16
C ARG A 216 24.40 -2.72 10.42
N PRO A 217 23.52 -1.76 10.07
CA PRO A 217 23.77 -0.36 10.38
C PRO A 217 23.79 -0.11 11.89
N ARG A 218 24.54 0.89 12.33
CA ARG A 218 24.54 1.35 13.72
C ARG A 218 23.19 2.00 14.00
N LYS A 219 22.39 1.36 14.86
CA LYS A 219 21.11 1.91 15.31
C LYS A 219 21.31 2.97 16.38
N ARG A 220 20.61 4.10 16.27
CA ARG A 220 20.55 5.15 17.28
C ARG A 220 19.13 5.67 17.46
N PHE A 221 18.79 6.05 18.69
CA PHE A 221 17.55 6.72 19.03
C PHE A 221 17.83 8.21 19.22
N ASP A 222 17.28 9.01 18.32
CA ASP A 222 17.38 10.46 18.31
C ASP A 222 16.15 11.02 19.03
N ILE A 223 16.20 10.97 20.36
CA ILE A 223 15.08 11.31 21.26
C ILE A 223 15.03 12.82 21.52
N VAL A 224 13.83 13.39 21.49
CA VAL A 224 13.57 14.78 21.87
C VAL A 224 12.50 14.89 22.96
N ASP A 225 12.57 15.92 23.77
CA ASP A 225 11.51 16.24 24.73
C ASP A 225 10.25 16.77 24.02
N ARG A 226 9.14 16.78 24.78
CA ARG A 226 7.91 17.41 24.30
C ARG A 226 8.12 18.90 24.11
N ARG A 227 7.33 19.51 23.23
CA ARG A 227 7.24 20.98 23.16
C ARG A 227 6.87 21.51 24.55
N PRO A 228 7.62 22.47 25.10
CA PRO A 228 7.26 23.10 26.37
C PRO A 228 5.94 23.86 26.26
N GLN A 229 5.67 24.48 25.11
CA GLN A 229 4.44 25.21 24.80
C GLN A 229 4.03 24.92 23.35
N ASP A 230 2.73 24.74 23.10
CA ASP A 230 2.15 24.51 21.77
C ASP A 230 0.89 25.37 21.56
N PRO A 231 1.03 26.72 21.54
CA PRO A 231 -0.12 27.62 21.47
C PRO A 231 -0.94 27.44 20.20
N PHE A 232 -0.31 27.05 19.08
CA PHE A 232 -1.03 26.68 17.86
C PHE A 232 -1.93 25.46 18.08
N GLY A 233 -1.38 24.39 18.66
CA GLY A 233 -2.15 23.19 18.98
C GLY A 233 -3.27 23.48 19.98
N ASP A 234 -3.01 24.25 21.03
CA ASP A 234 -4.02 24.62 22.03
C ASP A 234 -5.14 25.48 21.44
N HIS A 235 -4.82 26.36 20.49
CA HIS A 235 -5.84 27.13 19.76
C HIS A 235 -6.72 26.23 18.87
N LEU A 236 -6.14 25.24 18.20
CA LEU A 236 -6.94 24.25 17.45
C LEU A 236 -7.86 23.44 18.38
N LYS A 237 -7.35 23.03 19.56
CA LYS A 237 -8.16 22.31 20.57
C LYS A 237 -9.33 23.16 21.07
N PHE A 238 -9.10 24.46 21.29
CA PHE A 238 -10.16 25.42 21.63
C PHE A 238 -11.25 25.46 20.55
N MET A 239 -10.87 25.60 19.28
CA MET A 239 -11.84 25.58 18.17
C MET A 239 -12.60 24.24 18.07
N MET A 240 -11.92 23.12 18.31
CA MET A 240 -12.55 21.80 18.34
C MET A 240 -13.57 21.67 19.49
N GLN A 241 -13.29 22.26 20.65
CA GLN A 241 -14.24 22.29 21.76
C GLN A 241 -15.49 23.11 21.41
N PHE A 242 -15.34 24.27 20.79
CA PHE A 242 -16.48 25.07 20.31
C PHE A 242 -17.39 24.30 19.35
N ILE A 243 -16.82 23.45 18.50
CA ILE A 243 -17.61 22.60 17.61
C ILE A 243 -18.36 21.52 18.40
N HIS A 244 -17.74 20.89 19.40
CA HIS A 244 -18.44 19.93 20.27
C HIS A 244 -19.58 20.59 21.06
N ASP A 245 -19.36 21.79 21.57
CA ASP A 245 -20.38 22.56 22.29
C ASP A 245 -21.56 22.88 21.37
N PHE A 246 -21.28 23.26 20.12
CA PHE A 246 -22.31 23.47 19.09
C PHE A 246 -23.07 22.19 18.73
N MET A 247 -22.42 21.03 18.79
CA MET A 247 -23.07 19.73 18.56
C MET A 247 -24.01 19.32 19.70
N ALA A 248 -23.83 19.87 20.90
CA ALA A 248 -24.60 19.56 22.10
C ALA A 248 -24.75 18.04 22.34
N LEU A 249 -23.66 17.29 22.20
CA LEU A 249 -23.67 15.84 22.39
C LEU A 249 -24.00 15.52 23.86
N GLY A 250 -24.90 14.54 24.06
CA GLY A 250 -25.25 14.06 25.39
C GLY A 250 -24.08 13.35 26.11
N PRO A 251 -24.25 13.01 27.40
CA PRO A 251 -23.18 12.44 28.24
C PRO A 251 -22.64 11.08 27.75
N ASP A 252 -23.36 10.40 26.85
CA ASP A 252 -23.00 9.11 26.27
C ASP A 252 -21.78 9.16 25.34
N PHE A 253 -21.28 10.35 24.99
CA PHE A 253 -20.11 10.51 24.11
C PHE A 253 -18.97 11.26 24.80
N PRO A 254 -18.13 10.56 25.59
CA PRO A 254 -16.99 11.18 26.23
C PRO A 254 -15.95 11.60 25.19
N VAL A 255 -15.63 12.88 25.18
CA VAL A 255 -14.63 13.45 24.27
C VAL A 255 -13.24 12.98 24.69
N ARG A 256 -12.60 12.17 23.84
CA ARG A 256 -11.19 11.76 24.01
C ARG A 256 -10.23 12.89 23.67
N GLU A 257 -8.98 12.72 24.07
CA GLU A 257 -7.89 13.65 23.79
C GLU A 257 -7.77 13.96 22.29
N PHE A 258 -7.82 15.25 21.94
CA PHE A 258 -7.63 15.74 20.58
C PHE A 258 -6.20 15.51 20.08
N GLY A 259 -6.03 15.40 18.77
CA GLY A 259 -4.72 15.13 18.15
C GLY A 259 -4.31 13.65 18.26
N THR A 260 -5.27 12.74 18.45
CA THR A 260 -5.01 11.30 18.60
C THR A 260 -5.70 10.48 17.50
N GLN A 261 -5.22 9.25 17.28
CA GLN A 261 -5.86 8.34 16.31
C GLN A 261 -7.18 7.79 16.87
N GLU A 262 -7.23 7.66 18.19
CA GLU A 262 -8.37 7.24 18.97
C GLU A 262 -9.53 8.23 18.79
N TYR A 263 -9.26 9.54 18.95
CA TYR A 263 -10.25 10.58 18.66
C TYR A 263 -10.66 10.61 17.18
N GLU A 264 -9.72 10.41 16.23
CA GLU A 264 -10.06 10.30 14.80
C GLU A 264 -11.09 9.19 14.55
N ALA A 265 -10.91 8.03 15.18
CA ALA A 265 -11.85 6.92 15.06
C ALA A 265 -13.24 7.28 15.59
N ASP A 266 -13.30 7.97 16.73
CA ASP A 266 -14.54 8.39 17.36
C ASP A 266 -15.32 9.39 16.47
N VAL A 267 -14.66 10.41 15.91
CA VAL A 267 -15.33 11.35 14.99
C VAL A 267 -15.72 10.71 13.66
N VAL A 268 -14.99 9.70 13.17
CA VAL A 268 -15.39 8.92 11.99
C VAL A 268 -16.66 8.10 12.28
N ILE A 269 -16.82 7.59 13.50
CA ILE A 269 -18.05 6.89 13.92
C ILE A 269 -19.22 7.88 14.00
N LEU A 270 -19.00 9.06 14.60
CA LEU A 270 -20.03 10.10 14.65
C LEU A 270 -20.44 10.58 13.26
N GLU A 271 -19.49 10.78 12.35
CA GLU A 271 -19.80 11.18 10.97
C GLU A 271 -20.67 10.13 10.27
N LYS A 272 -20.33 8.85 10.41
CA LYS A 272 -21.16 7.75 9.89
C LYS A 272 -22.55 7.74 10.51
N LYS A 273 -22.66 7.93 11.83
CA LYS A 273 -23.94 8.02 12.53
C LYS A 273 -24.77 9.19 11.99
N GLY A 274 -24.18 10.38 11.85
CA GLY A 274 -24.84 11.54 11.28
C GLY A 274 -25.37 11.30 9.87
N VAL A 275 -24.60 10.61 9.02
CA VAL A 275 -25.07 10.23 7.68
C VAL A 275 -26.23 9.24 7.74
N THR A 276 -26.12 8.19 8.56
CA THR A 276 -27.17 7.16 8.73
C THR A 276 -28.47 7.76 9.28
N ASP A 277 -28.38 8.64 10.28
CA ASP A 277 -29.52 9.25 10.98
C ASP A 277 -30.08 10.48 10.23
N ARG A 278 -29.56 10.80 9.03
CA ARG A 278 -29.90 12.03 8.28
C ARG A 278 -29.64 13.32 9.06
N ASN A 279 -28.74 13.28 10.02
CA ASN A 279 -28.34 14.43 10.82
C ASN A 279 -27.11 15.12 10.19
N ARG A 280 -27.38 16.16 9.39
CA ARG A 280 -26.34 16.90 8.66
C ARG A 280 -25.42 17.65 9.61
N LEU A 281 -25.96 18.22 10.69
CA LEU A 281 -25.18 18.92 11.72
C LEU A 281 -24.11 17.99 12.29
N LEU A 282 -24.50 16.80 12.73
CA LEU A 282 -23.60 15.78 13.26
C LEU A 282 -22.55 15.35 12.22
N ALA A 283 -22.97 15.10 10.98
CA ALA A 283 -22.09 14.66 9.91
C ALA A 283 -21.03 15.71 9.54
N GLN A 284 -21.44 16.97 9.34
CA GLN A 284 -20.51 18.05 8.95
C GLN A 284 -19.59 18.46 10.09
N CYS A 285 -20.10 18.61 11.32
CA CYS A 285 -19.24 18.93 12.47
C CYS A 285 -18.16 17.85 12.66
N SER A 286 -18.54 16.57 12.59
CA SER A 286 -17.60 15.45 12.69
C SER A 286 -16.54 15.46 11.57
N LEU A 287 -16.93 15.82 10.34
CA LEU A 287 -16.00 15.96 9.22
C LEU A 287 -14.98 17.08 9.45
N HIS A 288 -15.42 18.23 9.99
CA HIS A 288 -14.54 19.36 10.30
C HIS A 288 -13.63 19.07 11.50
N LEU A 289 -14.17 18.47 12.57
CA LEU A 289 -13.39 17.99 13.72
C LEU A 289 -12.26 17.04 13.27
N ARG A 290 -12.54 16.16 12.30
CA ARG A 290 -11.51 15.31 11.70
C ARG A 290 -10.41 16.12 11.01
N GLN A 291 -10.74 17.20 10.30
CA GLN A 291 -9.72 18.05 9.67
C GLN A 291 -8.85 18.79 10.70
N TYR A 292 -9.44 19.28 11.79
CA TYR A 292 -8.68 19.88 12.90
C TYR A 292 -7.79 18.84 13.59
N ASN A 293 -8.28 17.62 13.79
CA ASN A 293 -7.48 16.52 14.34
C ASN A 293 -6.33 16.13 13.40
N ASP A 294 -6.56 16.07 12.09
CA ASP A 294 -5.51 15.86 11.09
C ASP A 294 -4.45 16.96 11.18
N ALA A 295 -4.86 18.23 11.37
CA ALA A 295 -3.95 19.35 11.55
C ALA A 295 -3.13 19.24 12.84
N LEU A 296 -3.72 18.78 13.95
CA LEU A 296 -2.99 18.49 15.19
C LEU A 296 -1.96 17.37 15.00
N LEU A 297 -2.31 16.30 14.29
CA LEU A 297 -1.38 15.21 13.97
C LEU A 297 -0.22 15.68 13.07
N ILE A 298 -0.51 16.55 12.10
CA ILE A 298 0.51 17.19 11.26
C ILE A 298 1.37 18.13 12.11
N ASN A 299 0.77 18.92 12.99
CA ASN A 299 1.50 19.81 13.89
C ASN A 299 2.49 19.01 14.75
N ASP A 300 2.05 17.91 15.36
CA ASP A 300 2.94 17.06 16.15
C ASP A 300 4.05 16.42 15.29
N THR A 301 3.78 16.13 14.01
CA THR A 301 4.75 15.46 13.13
C THR A 301 5.74 16.43 12.47
N VAL A 302 5.29 17.52 11.86
CA VAL A 302 6.09 18.46 11.06
C VAL A 302 5.96 19.88 11.60
N ARG A 303 5.98 20.93 10.76
CA ARG A 303 5.90 22.34 11.18
C ARG A 303 4.44 22.78 11.38
N MET A 304 4.22 23.76 12.25
CA MET A 304 2.89 24.39 12.43
C MET A 304 2.35 24.98 11.13
N VAL A 305 3.22 25.61 10.32
CA VAL A 305 2.83 26.19 9.01
C VAL A 305 2.26 25.14 8.05
N ASP A 306 2.73 23.90 8.13
CA ASP A 306 2.23 22.81 7.30
C ASP A 306 0.81 22.40 7.73
N ALA A 307 0.56 22.34 9.04
CA ALA A 307 -0.77 22.09 9.60
C ALA A 307 -1.76 23.20 9.22
N PHE A 308 -1.34 24.46 9.31
CA PHE A 308 -2.14 25.62 8.90
C PHE A 308 -2.48 25.56 7.41
N ARG A 309 -1.50 25.31 6.52
CA ARG A 309 -1.71 25.21 5.06
C ARG A 309 -2.74 24.15 4.69
N VAL A 310 -2.75 23.01 5.39
CA VAL A 310 -3.74 21.96 5.14
C VAL A 310 -5.15 22.41 5.50
N LEU A 311 -5.33 23.11 6.60
CA LEU A 311 -6.64 23.70 6.95
C LEU A 311 -7.03 24.80 5.96
N GLU A 312 -6.09 25.67 5.58
CA GLU A 312 -6.35 26.75 4.62
C GLU A 312 -6.80 26.20 3.26
N SER A 313 -6.14 25.15 2.77
CA SER A 313 -6.55 24.46 1.54
C SER A 313 -7.91 23.77 1.68
N TYR A 314 -8.28 23.28 2.86
CA TYR A 314 -9.59 22.66 3.06
C TYR A 314 -10.71 23.71 3.01
N TYR A 315 -10.57 24.80 3.76
CA TYR A 315 -11.60 25.84 3.86
C TYR A 315 -11.71 26.72 2.60
N SER A 316 -10.63 26.89 1.82
CA SER A 316 -10.69 27.61 0.55
C SER A 316 -11.58 26.94 -0.49
N THR A 317 -11.71 25.61 -0.44
CA THR A 317 -12.61 24.85 -1.34
C THR A 317 -14.08 24.90 -0.94
N LYS A 318 -14.38 25.33 0.31
CA LYS A 318 -15.73 25.29 0.89
C LYS A 318 -16.42 26.65 0.96
N SER A 319 -15.71 27.75 0.69
CA SER A 319 -16.25 29.12 0.85
C SER A 319 -17.47 29.41 -0.03
N SER A 320 -17.68 28.65 -1.11
CA SER A 320 -18.82 28.81 -2.03
C SER A 320 -19.94 27.76 -1.87
N THR A 321 -19.85 26.87 -0.88
CA THR A 321 -20.74 25.69 -0.76
C THR A 321 -21.54 25.63 0.54
N ALA A 322 -21.67 26.75 1.27
CA ALA A 322 -22.44 26.79 2.51
C ALA A 322 -23.93 26.57 2.23
N MET A 323 -24.54 25.59 2.90
CA MET A 323 -25.93 25.17 2.66
C MET A 323 -26.88 25.53 3.81
N ASP A 324 -26.39 25.50 5.05
CA ASP A 324 -27.21 25.64 6.24
C ASP A 324 -26.44 26.35 7.37
N GLY A 325 -27.12 26.58 8.50
CA GLY A 325 -26.54 27.21 9.68
C GLY A 325 -25.29 26.49 10.24
N THR A 326 -25.17 25.18 10.03
CA THR A 326 -23.98 24.41 10.43
C THR A 326 -22.77 24.86 9.61
N ASP A 327 -22.92 24.96 8.29
CA ASP A 327 -21.83 25.39 7.42
C ASP A 327 -21.41 26.82 7.72
N PHE A 328 -22.38 27.73 7.92
CA PHE A 328 -22.07 29.13 8.26
C PHE A 328 -21.30 29.23 9.58
N PHE A 329 -21.71 28.47 10.61
CA PHE A 329 -20.98 28.41 11.88
C PHE A 329 -19.54 27.88 11.69
N LEU A 330 -19.38 26.73 11.03
CA LEU A 330 -18.07 26.09 10.86
C LEU A 330 -17.09 26.93 10.02
N LEU A 331 -17.60 27.58 8.96
CA LEU A 331 -16.81 28.48 8.13
C LEU A 331 -16.47 29.77 8.88
N GLY A 332 -17.44 30.37 9.58
CA GLY A 332 -17.24 31.57 10.40
C GLY A 332 -16.16 31.36 11.46
N LEU A 333 -16.27 30.27 12.23
CA LEU A 333 -15.28 29.89 13.25
C LEU A 333 -13.87 29.82 12.68
N TYR A 334 -13.67 29.23 11.49
CA TYR A 334 -12.36 29.20 10.86
C TYR A 334 -11.88 30.59 10.42
N GLN A 335 -12.74 31.39 9.80
CA GLN A 335 -12.35 32.71 9.28
C GLN A 335 -11.96 33.68 10.41
N GLU A 336 -12.70 33.68 11.51
CA GLU A 336 -12.42 34.52 12.68
C GLU A 336 -11.06 34.19 13.32
N ASN A 337 -10.67 32.92 13.32
CA ASN A 337 -9.42 32.45 13.93
C ASN A 337 -8.24 32.35 12.95
N LYS A 338 -8.48 32.54 11.64
CA LYS A 338 -7.47 32.33 10.58
C LYS A 338 -6.22 33.18 10.77
N VAL A 339 -6.38 34.45 11.13
CA VAL A 339 -5.26 35.40 11.26
C VAL A 339 -4.35 35.01 12.43
N GLU A 340 -4.95 34.66 13.58
CA GLU A 340 -4.19 34.23 14.75
C GLU A 340 -3.50 32.89 14.52
N LEU A 341 -4.19 31.91 13.92
CA LEU A 341 -3.57 30.64 13.53
C LEU A 341 -2.36 30.83 12.61
N ARG A 342 -2.45 31.74 11.62
CA ARG A 342 -1.34 32.05 10.72
C ARG A 342 -0.16 32.66 11.46
N LYS A 343 -0.43 33.57 12.41
CA LYS A 343 0.59 34.23 13.24
C LYS A 343 1.31 33.21 14.13
N LEU A 344 0.56 32.38 14.85
CA LEU A 344 1.11 31.32 15.70
C LEU A 344 1.93 30.32 14.88
N ALA A 345 1.46 29.95 13.69
CA ALA A 345 2.15 29.00 12.82
C ALA A 345 3.49 29.52 12.27
N GLY A 346 3.69 30.84 12.23
CA GLY A 346 4.93 31.49 11.79
C GLY A 346 5.94 31.75 12.91
N ASP A 347 5.60 31.46 14.16
CA ASP A 347 6.45 31.77 15.32
C ASP A 347 7.48 30.65 15.56
N ALA A 348 8.74 30.95 15.27
CA ALA A 348 9.85 30.00 15.42
C ALA A 348 10.09 29.55 16.88
N ARG A 349 9.59 30.28 17.89
CA ARG A 349 9.77 29.92 19.31
C ARG A 349 9.07 28.62 19.69
N PHE A 350 8.03 28.24 18.94
CA PHE A 350 7.23 27.04 19.19
C PHE A 350 7.48 25.95 18.13
N GLU A 351 8.63 26.00 17.46
CA GLU A 351 8.99 25.02 16.43
C GLU A 351 9.10 23.61 17.00
N ASN A 352 8.85 22.61 16.16
CA ASN A 352 8.87 21.21 16.53
C ASN A 352 10.28 20.72 16.90
N PRO A 353 10.53 20.24 18.13
CA PRO A 353 11.85 19.71 18.52
C PRO A 353 12.30 18.54 17.64
N LYS A 354 11.35 17.72 17.14
CA LYS A 354 11.65 16.60 16.22
C LYS A 354 12.27 17.10 14.91
N MET A 355 11.86 18.28 14.42
CA MET A 355 12.41 18.88 13.20
C MET A 355 13.84 19.37 13.42
N GLY A 356 14.12 20.01 14.56
CA GLY A 356 15.48 20.43 14.92
C GLY A 356 16.43 19.23 15.07
N LYS A 357 15.97 18.15 15.72
CA LYS A 357 16.76 16.92 15.83
C LYS A 357 16.97 16.23 14.49
N LEU A 358 15.94 16.17 13.64
CA LEU A 358 16.08 15.68 12.27
C LEU A 358 17.10 16.50 11.46
N GLN A 359 17.10 17.83 11.61
CA GLN A 359 18.09 18.70 10.97
C GLN A 359 19.50 18.31 11.38
N ASN A 360 19.75 18.17 12.69
CA ASN A 360 21.07 17.78 13.20
C ASN A 360 21.47 16.41 12.69
N THR A 361 20.57 15.43 12.72
CA THR A 361 20.80 14.07 12.17
C THR A 361 21.20 14.10 10.69
N LEU A 362 20.58 14.97 9.88
CA LEU A 362 20.93 15.13 8.48
C LEU A 362 22.30 15.84 8.33
N LEU A 363 22.52 16.96 9.01
CA LEU A 363 23.78 17.69 8.93
C LEU A 363 24.98 16.83 9.36
N GLU A 364 24.87 16.11 10.48
CA GLU A 364 25.91 15.19 10.96
C GLU A 364 26.36 14.17 9.91
N GLN A 365 25.45 13.69 9.06
CA GLN A 365 25.75 12.68 8.06
C GLN A 365 26.22 13.27 6.72
N PHE A 366 25.61 14.38 6.29
CA PHE A 366 25.86 14.97 4.98
C PHE A 366 27.05 15.95 5.00
N ASP A 367 27.39 16.54 6.16
CA ASP A 367 28.60 17.36 6.31
C ASP A 367 29.90 16.51 6.25
N GLN A 368 29.81 15.20 6.48
CA GLN A 368 30.96 14.28 6.45
C GLN A 368 31.42 13.86 5.04
N GLY A 369 30.76 14.31 3.98
CA GLY A 369 31.25 14.14 2.60
C GLY A 369 30.16 14.16 1.52
N GLU A 370 30.56 14.53 0.30
CA GLU A 370 29.66 14.67 -0.87
C GLU A 370 28.98 13.36 -1.33
N HIS A 371 29.38 12.21 -0.77
CA HIS A 371 28.91 10.88 -1.19
C HIS A 371 27.82 10.26 -0.30
N SER A 372 27.42 10.93 0.78
CA SER A 372 26.34 10.44 1.66
C SER A 372 25.02 10.29 0.89
N ARG A 373 24.30 9.19 1.15
CA ARG A 373 23.01 8.87 0.53
C ARG A 373 22.04 8.43 1.62
N GLY A 374 20.98 9.21 1.79
CA GLY A 374 20.00 9.02 2.85
C GLY A 374 18.60 8.69 2.35
N ILE A 375 17.86 7.93 3.16
CA ILE A 375 16.41 7.76 3.01
C ILE A 375 15.72 8.20 4.30
N LEU A 376 14.85 9.21 4.19
CA LEU A 376 13.96 9.69 5.24
C LEU A 376 12.57 9.11 5.04
N PHE A 377 12.19 8.16 5.89
CA PHE A 377 10.87 7.56 5.87
C PHE A 377 9.87 8.35 6.72
N SER A 378 8.70 8.62 6.14
CA SER A 378 7.56 9.26 6.81
C SER A 378 6.25 8.53 6.52
N LYS A 379 5.26 8.65 7.44
CA LYS A 379 4.04 7.83 7.42
C LYS A 379 3.11 8.15 6.25
N THR A 380 2.95 9.44 5.93
CA THR A 380 1.91 9.90 5.01
C THR A 380 2.51 10.68 3.84
N ARG A 381 1.82 10.66 2.69
CA ARG A 381 2.21 11.46 1.53
C ARG A 381 2.22 12.97 1.85
N LYS A 382 1.23 13.44 2.63
CA LYS A 382 1.20 14.84 3.09
C LYS A 382 2.48 15.18 3.87
N SER A 383 2.85 14.35 4.83
CA SER A 383 4.08 14.52 5.61
C SER A 383 5.35 14.48 4.75
N THR A 384 5.43 13.60 3.74
CA THR A 384 6.59 13.58 2.82
C THR A 384 6.72 14.87 2.00
N HIS A 385 5.61 15.45 1.55
CA HIS A 385 5.62 16.76 0.87
C HIS A 385 6.03 17.88 1.83
N CYS A 386 5.50 17.90 3.05
CA CYS A 386 5.87 18.91 4.06
C CYS A 386 7.37 18.84 4.41
N LEU A 387 7.90 17.63 4.58
CA LEU A 387 9.33 17.40 4.81
C LEU A 387 10.18 17.81 3.61
N TYR A 388 9.72 17.53 2.38
CA TYR A 388 10.41 17.98 1.17
C TYR A 388 10.46 19.51 1.07
N ASP A 389 9.34 20.18 1.30
CA ASP A 389 9.28 21.64 1.31
C ASP A 389 10.17 22.23 2.40
N TRP A 390 10.25 21.58 3.56
CA TRP A 390 11.17 21.98 4.62
C TRP A 390 12.63 21.81 4.21
N VAL A 391 13.04 20.63 3.75
CA VAL A 391 14.43 20.36 3.33
C VAL A 391 14.84 21.31 2.21
N SER A 392 13.98 21.50 1.22
CA SER A 392 14.27 22.30 0.02
C SER A 392 14.40 23.79 0.31
N ASN A 393 13.80 24.28 1.41
CA ASN A 393 13.83 25.69 1.80
C ASN A 393 14.74 25.96 3.02
N ASN A 394 15.47 24.96 3.53
CA ASN A 394 16.34 25.12 4.70
C ASN A 394 17.78 25.46 4.26
N PRO A 395 18.28 26.68 4.53
CA PRO A 395 19.60 27.12 4.06
C PRO A 395 20.77 26.32 4.65
N ALA A 396 20.62 25.72 5.83
CA ALA A 396 21.67 24.87 6.41
C ALA A 396 21.78 23.55 5.65
N LEU A 397 20.64 22.91 5.34
CA LEU A 397 20.62 21.65 4.59
C LEU A 397 21.07 21.83 3.14
N GLN A 398 20.73 22.98 2.53
CA GLN A 398 21.24 23.35 1.20
C GLN A 398 22.77 23.53 1.20
N ARG A 399 23.32 24.20 2.22
CA ARG A 399 24.79 24.36 2.37
C ARG A 399 25.51 23.03 2.60
N ALA A 400 24.86 22.08 3.26
CA ALA A 400 25.33 20.69 3.38
C ALA A 400 25.19 19.87 2.07
N GLY A 401 24.79 20.50 0.97
CA GLY A 401 24.69 19.87 -0.34
C GLY A 401 23.52 18.88 -0.49
N ILE A 402 22.50 18.95 0.36
CA ILE A 402 21.35 18.03 0.31
C ILE A 402 20.45 18.37 -0.89
N ARG A 403 20.28 17.37 -1.76
CA ARG A 403 19.43 17.37 -2.96
C ARG A 403 18.36 16.29 -2.77
N ALA A 404 17.21 16.72 -2.27
CA ALA A 404 16.11 15.84 -1.92
C ALA A 404 15.15 15.59 -3.09
N ALA A 405 14.45 14.45 -3.05
CA ALA A 405 13.25 14.22 -3.86
C ALA A 405 12.26 13.34 -3.10
N ILE A 406 10.99 13.45 -3.48
CA ILE A 406 9.90 12.63 -2.94
C ILE A 406 9.87 11.29 -3.67
N LEU A 407 9.62 10.20 -2.94
CA LEU A 407 9.33 8.88 -3.50
C LEU A 407 8.08 8.27 -2.84
N THR A 408 6.92 8.36 -3.51
CA THR A 408 5.64 7.81 -3.03
C THR A 408 5.05 6.82 -4.02
N GLY A 409 4.02 6.07 -3.61
CA GLY A 409 3.43 5.01 -4.42
C GLY A 409 2.39 5.50 -5.44
N ALA A 410 2.16 4.72 -6.49
CA ALA A 410 1.30 5.03 -7.65
C ALA A 410 -0.23 4.97 -7.39
N GLY A 411 -0.69 5.23 -6.16
CA GLY A 411 -2.13 5.17 -5.83
C GLY A 411 -2.91 6.40 -6.30
N ASN A 412 -4.25 6.39 -6.20
CA ASN A 412 -5.09 7.52 -6.65
C ASN A 412 -5.02 8.73 -5.70
N GLY A 413 -5.02 9.97 -6.23
CA GLY A 413 -5.03 11.23 -5.45
C GLY A 413 -4.35 12.42 -6.16
N ILE A 414 -4.19 13.56 -5.48
CA ILE A 414 -3.52 14.77 -6.05
C ILE A 414 -1.97 14.68 -5.93
N ASN A 415 -1.46 13.78 -5.08
CA ASN A 415 -0.03 13.69 -4.70
C ASN A 415 0.52 12.26 -4.90
N TYR A 416 0.29 11.63 -6.05
CA TYR A 416 0.92 10.34 -6.37
C TYR A 416 2.00 10.52 -7.42
N MET A 417 2.98 9.63 -7.40
CA MET A 417 3.97 9.53 -8.47
C MET A 417 3.57 8.40 -9.41
N THR A 418 3.57 8.70 -10.70
CA THR A 418 3.54 7.71 -11.77
C THR A 418 4.76 6.79 -11.66
N GLN A 419 4.68 5.63 -12.32
CA GLN A 419 5.77 4.68 -12.28
C GLN A 419 7.03 5.22 -12.98
N ASN A 420 6.88 5.96 -14.07
CA ASN A 420 7.99 6.61 -14.76
C ASN A 420 8.69 7.65 -13.85
N GLU A 421 7.92 8.48 -13.13
CA GLU A 421 8.50 9.42 -12.16
C GLU A 421 9.25 8.70 -11.03
N GLN A 422 8.74 7.56 -10.55
CA GLN A 422 9.43 6.75 -9.54
C GLN A 422 10.75 6.20 -10.11
N LYS A 423 10.73 5.63 -11.32
CA LYS A 423 11.93 5.11 -11.99
C LYS A 423 12.98 6.20 -12.18
N ASP A 424 12.58 7.37 -12.65
CA ASP A 424 13.47 8.51 -12.86
C ASP A 424 14.06 9.03 -11.55
N THR A 425 13.24 9.14 -10.50
CA THR A 425 13.71 9.56 -9.16
C THR A 425 14.73 8.55 -8.60
N ILE A 426 14.44 7.25 -8.70
CA ILE A 426 15.35 6.19 -8.25
C ILE A 426 16.66 6.22 -9.07
N ARG A 427 16.57 6.43 -10.39
CA ARG A 427 17.74 6.57 -11.26
C ARG A 427 18.61 7.76 -10.85
N LYS A 428 18.00 8.94 -10.68
CA LYS A 428 18.67 10.17 -10.22
C LYS A 428 19.33 10.01 -8.84
N PHE A 429 18.72 9.24 -7.95
CA PHE A 429 19.30 8.91 -6.64
C PHE A 429 20.49 7.95 -6.75
N ARG A 430 20.39 6.90 -7.57
CA ARG A 430 21.51 5.97 -7.82
C ARG A 430 22.72 6.68 -8.43
N LEU A 431 22.49 7.60 -9.37
CA LEU A 431 23.54 8.39 -10.02
C LEU A 431 24.13 9.49 -9.12
N GLY A 432 23.58 9.73 -7.91
CA GLY A 432 24.06 10.75 -6.99
C GLY A 432 23.63 12.19 -7.30
N SER A 433 22.86 12.40 -8.38
CA SER A 433 22.23 13.70 -8.64
C SER A 433 21.24 14.09 -7.55
N LEU A 434 20.62 13.09 -6.90
CA LEU A 434 19.88 13.21 -5.65
C LEU A 434 20.63 12.43 -4.58
N ASN A 435 20.66 12.94 -3.35
CA ASN A 435 21.33 12.30 -2.23
C ASN A 435 20.44 12.13 -0.98
N LEU A 436 19.20 12.63 -1.01
CA LEU A 436 18.17 12.31 -0.02
C LEU A 436 16.84 11.89 -0.67
N LEU A 437 16.31 10.72 -0.31
CA LEU A 437 14.94 10.34 -0.65
C LEU A 437 14.02 10.54 0.54
N ILE A 438 12.92 11.26 0.33
CA ILE A 438 11.85 11.40 1.31
C ILE A 438 10.70 10.51 0.88
N SER A 439 10.51 9.38 1.57
CA SER A 439 9.66 8.30 1.09
C SER A 439 8.62 7.83 2.10
N THR A 440 7.48 7.34 1.61
CA THR A 440 6.59 6.48 2.39
C THR A 440 7.12 5.04 2.42
N SER A 441 6.30 4.06 2.80
CA SER A 441 6.68 2.63 2.77
C SER A 441 7.02 2.05 1.39
N VAL A 442 7.03 2.86 0.34
CA VAL A 442 7.30 2.42 -1.04
C VAL A 442 8.77 2.05 -1.24
N ALA A 443 9.67 2.72 -0.53
CA ALA A 443 11.11 2.43 -0.57
C ALA A 443 11.59 1.49 0.55
N GLU A 444 10.70 1.02 1.44
CA GLU A 444 11.08 0.09 2.53
C GLU A 444 11.54 -1.25 1.96
N GLU A 445 10.84 -1.74 0.95
CA GLU A 445 11.10 -3.01 0.28
C GLU A 445 11.55 -2.82 -1.16
N GLY A 446 12.32 -3.78 -1.67
CA GLY A 446 12.65 -3.91 -3.09
C GLY A 446 13.67 -2.92 -3.67
N LEU A 447 13.85 -1.75 -3.05
CA LEU A 447 14.79 -0.75 -3.56
C LEU A 447 16.25 -1.13 -3.28
N ASP A 448 17.00 -1.48 -4.32
CA ASP A 448 18.42 -1.82 -4.23
C ASP A 448 19.31 -0.59 -4.48
N ILE A 449 19.92 -0.09 -3.40
CA ILE A 449 20.87 1.04 -3.40
C ILE A 449 22.03 0.69 -2.44
N PRO A 450 23.12 0.08 -2.94
CA PRO A 450 24.26 -0.32 -2.13
C PRO A 450 24.92 0.81 -1.35
N GLU A 451 24.89 2.03 -1.89
CA GLU A 451 25.64 3.16 -1.36
C GLU A 451 24.86 4.01 -0.35
N CYS A 452 23.64 3.62 -0.01
CA CYS A 452 22.85 4.26 1.03
C CYS A 452 23.50 4.00 2.39
N ASN A 453 23.85 5.09 3.09
CA ASN A 453 24.54 5.08 4.39
C ASN A 453 23.72 5.69 5.53
N LEU A 454 22.51 6.21 5.25
CA LEU A 454 21.61 6.73 6.26
C LEU A 454 20.17 6.33 6.01
N VAL A 455 19.54 5.77 7.03
CA VAL A 455 18.08 5.60 7.05
C VAL A 455 17.54 6.29 8.29
N VAL A 456 16.63 7.23 8.09
CA VAL A 456 15.94 7.95 9.17
C VAL A 456 14.47 7.53 9.17
N ARG A 457 13.98 7.08 10.32
CA ARG A 457 12.57 6.78 10.54
C ARG A 457 11.95 7.87 11.39
N TYR A 458 11.07 8.65 10.77
CA TYR A 458 10.52 9.85 11.36
C TYR A 458 9.04 9.68 11.69
N GLY A 459 8.73 9.55 12.98
CA GLY A 459 7.35 9.41 13.46
C GLY A 459 6.62 8.15 12.96
N LEU A 460 7.36 7.04 12.79
CA LEU A 460 6.83 5.81 12.20
C LEU A 460 6.48 4.76 13.26
N LEU A 461 5.29 4.18 13.11
CA LEU A 461 4.79 3.04 13.88
C LEU A 461 4.48 1.89 12.92
N THR A 462 5.48 1.08 12.60
CA THR A 462 5.33 -0.07 11.68
C THR A 462 5.50 -1.40 12.40
N ASN A 463 5.35 -2.51 11.68
CA ASN A 463 5.71 -3.85 12.14
C ASN A 463 7.22 -4.11 12.03
N GLU A 464 7.62 -5.25 12.60
CA GLU A 464 8.99 -5.77 12.64
C GLU A 464 9.56 -6.02 11.24
N ILE A 465 8.72 -6.48 10.30
CA ILE A 465 9.12 -6.71 8.91
C ILE A 465 9.55 -5.38 8.26
N ALA A 466 8.70 -4.35 8.32
CA ALA A 466 9.00 -3.04 7.74
C ALA A 466 10.23 -2.39 8.40
N GLN A 467 10.40 -2.55 9.72
CA GLN A 467 11.59 -2.08 10.44
C GLN A 467 12.87 -2.73 9.89
N GLN A 468 12.87 -4.06 9.76
CA GLN A 468 14.01 -4.82 9.26
C GLN A 468 14.30 -4.51 7.78
N GLN A 469 13.27 -4.34 6.97
CA GLN A 469 13.38 -4.01 5.55
C GLN A 469 13.93 -2.58 5.33
N ALA A 470 13.44 -1.61 6.10
CA ALA A 470 13.94 -0.24 6.10
C ALA A 470 15.40 -0.18 6.57
N SER A 471 15.74 -0.88 7.65
CA SER A 471 17.11 -0.97 8.16
C SER A 471 18.06 -1.54 7.11
N GLY A 472 17.63 -2.58 6.40
CA GLY A 472 18.37 -3.21 5.31
C GLY A 472 18.55 -2.34 4.05
N ARG A 473 18.04 -1.10 4.02
CA ARG A 473 18.37 -0.12 2.96
C ARG A 473 19.71 0.56 3.21
N ALA A 474 20.15 0.70 4.46
CA ALA A 474 21.46 1.24 4.78
C ALA A 474 22.49 0.11 4.73
N ARG A 475 23.23 0.03 3.62
CA ARG A 475 24.12 -1.10 3.29
C ARG A 475 25.59 -0.72 3.16
N ALA A 476 25.89 0.56 3.05
CA ALA A 476 27.26 1.05 3.00
C ALA A 476 27.99 0.76 4.32
N SER A 477 29.33 0.71 4.29
CA SER A 477 30.12 0.73 5.52
C SER A 477 29.74 1.94 6.39
N ASP A 478 29.75 1.75 7.71
CA ASP A 478 29.43 2.79 8.69
C ASP A 478 28.01 3.40 8.55
N SER A 479 27.09 2.63 7.95
CA SER A 479 25.70 3.02 7.82
C SER A 479 25.03 3.30 9.17
N VAL A 480 24.20 4.34 9.21
CA VAL A 480 23.43 4.73 10.39
C VAL A 480 21.94 4.49 10.17
N TYR A 481 21.30 3.90 11.17
CA TYR A 481 19.85 3.78 11.26
C TYR A 481 19.33 4.62 12.43
N SER A 482 18.72 5.75 12.12
CA SER A 482 18.23 6.72 13.08
C SER A 482 16.71 6.62 13.26
N VAL A 483 16.28 6.64 14.52
CA VAL A 483 14.87 6.71 14.90
C VAL A 483 14.66 8.05 15.61
N VAL A 484 14.05 9.00 14.91
CA VAL A 484 13.71 10.31 15.47
C VAL A 484 12.34 10.22 16.14
N ALA A 485 12.33 10.39 17.46
CA ALA A 485 11.15 10.11 18.28
C ALA A 485 11.08 11.03 19.50
N GLN A 486 9.89 11.09 20.11
CA GLN A 486 9.68 11.83 21.34
C GLN A 486 9.97 10.97 22.57
N ALA A 487 10.48 11.58 23.64
CA ALA A 487 10.74 10.94 24.92
C ALA A 487 9.45 10.32 25.48
N GLY A 488 9.52 9.02 25.82
CA GLY A 488 8.37 8.25 26.27
C GLY A 488 7.26 8.04 25.22
N GLY A 489 7.51 8.44 23.96
CA GLY A 489 6.57 8.33 22.84
C GLY A 489 6.26 6.89 22.42
N ARG A 490 5.21 6.75 21.61
CA ARG A 490 4.77 5.43 21.08
C ARG A 490 5.80 4.84 20.13
N GLU A 491 6.58 5.69 19.45
CA GLU A 491 7.59 5.34 18.45
C GLU A 491 8.73 4.54 19.09
N VAL A 492 9.31 5.03 20.18
CA VAL A 492 10.40 4.35 20.89
C VAL A 492 9.94 2.98 21.39
N ARG A 493 8.77 2.92 22.05
CA ARG A 493 8.21 1.66 22.56
C ARG A 493 7.94 0.66 21.44
N ARG A 494 7.42 1.13 20.31
CA ARG A 494 7.11 0.28 19.17
C ARG A 494 8.38 -0.27 18.51
N GLU A 495 9.39 0.56 18.37
CA GLU A 495 10.67 0.20 17.77
C GLU A 495 11.42 -0.86 18.61
N LEU A 496 11.42 -0.71 19.94
CA LEU A 496 11.98 -1.71 20.86
C LEU A 496 11.16 -3.01 20.84
N LEU A 497 9.83 -2.92 20.83
CA LEU A 497 8.97 -4.10 20.71
C LEU A 497 9.27 -4.88 19.43
N ASN A 498 9.45 -4.19 18.31
CA ASN A 498 9.76 -4.82 17.04
C ASN A 498 11.13 -5.54 17.05
N GLU A 499 12.12 -5.06 17.81
CA GLU A 499 13.39 -5.79 18.01
C GLU A 499 13.15 -7.12 18.75
N CYS A 500 12.33 -7.10 19.80
CA CYS A 500 11.92 -8.33 20.48
C CYS A 500 11.15 -9.28 19.55
N LEU A 501 10.34 -8.74 18.63
CA LEU A 501 9.62 -9.54 17.64
C LEU A 501 10.54 -10.13 16.56
N GLU A 502 11.64 -9.46 16.19
CA GLU A 502 12.68 -10.01 15.31
C GLU A 502 13.34 -11.24 15.96
N ASP A 503 13.73 -11.15 17.23
CA ASP A 503 14.26 -12.30 17.99
C ASP A 503 13.24 -13.44 18.08
N LEU A 504 11.98 -13.11 18.41
CA LEU A 504 10.90 -14.07 18.49
C LEU A 504 10.68 -14.81 17.16
N THR A 505 10.79 -14.10 16.04
CA THR A 505 10.70 -14.67 14.68
C THR A 505 11.83 -15.68 14.46
N GLY A 506 13.07 -15.33 14.81
CA GLY A 506 14.22 -16.24 14.68
C GLY A 506 14.08 -17.50 15.52
N ARG A 507 13.57 -17.37 16.75
CA ARG A 507 13.28 -18.50 17.64
C ARG A 507 12.16 -19.38 17.09
N ALA A 508 11.08 -18.79 16.59
CA ALA A 508 9.97 -19.54 16.00
C ALA A 508 10.38 -20.34 14.76
N ILE A 509 11.20 -19.76 13.88
CA ILE A 509 11.78 -20.48 12.73
C ILE A 509 12.67 -21.62 13.22
N GLY A 510 13.47 -21.40 14.27
CA GLY A 510 14.28 -22.44 14.90
C GLY A 510 13.46 -23.64 15.37
N GLU A 511 12.32 -23.41 16.04
CA GLU A 511 11.39 -24.47 16.46
C GLU A 511 10.80 -25.21 15.25
N VAL A 512 10.32 -24.49 14.23
CA VAL A 512 9.76 -25.11 13.02
C VAL A 512 10.81 -25.93 12.28
N GLN A 513 12.07 -25.48 12.20
CA GLN A 513 13.16 -26.21 11.56
C GLN A 513 13.63 -27.46 12.32
N ARG A 514 13.34 -27.56 13.63
CA ARG A 514 13.64 -28.75 14.45
C ARG A 514 12.50 -29.76 14.48
N MET A 515 11.32 -29.37 14.00
CA MET A 515 10.14 -30.22 13.97
C MET A 515 10.38 -31.47 13.11
N GLU A 516 9.89 -32.61 13.58
CA GLU A 516 9.98 -33.86 12.83
C GLU A 516 9.25 -33.74 11.48
N PRO A 517 9.82 -34.24 10.37
CA PRO A 517 9.25 -34.05 9.04
C PRO A 517 7.79 -34.53 8.91
N ARG A 518 7.43 -35.62 9.59
CA ARG A 518 6.04 -36.14 9.58
C ARG A 518 5.08 -35.20 10.30
N GLU A 519 5.47 -34.68 11.46
CA GLU A 519 4.66 -33.73 12.23
C GLU A 519 4.45 -32.44 11.45
N PHE A 520 5.53 -31.92 10.85
CA PHE A 520 5.47 -30.74 10.00
C PHE A 520 4.49 -30.96 8.84
N GLN A 521 4.62 -32.05 8.09
CA GLN A 521 3.75 -32.33 6.95
C GLN A 521 2.27 -32.46 7.34
N MET A 522 1.97 -33.08 8.49
CA MET A 522 0.60 -33.15 9.02
C MET A 522 0.03 -31.76 9.30
N LYS A 523 0.76 -30.93 10.06
CA LYS A 523 0.34 -29.56 10.39
C LYS A 523 0.13 -28.69 9.15
N ILE A 524 1.02 -28.78 8.17
CA ILE A 524 0.88 -28.06 6.90
C ILE A 524 -0.39 -28.46 6.17
N THR A 525 -0.67 -29.77 6.10
CA THR A 525 -1.86 -30.30 5.43
C THR A 525 -3.14 -29.84 6.10
N ASP A 526 -3.17 -29.83 7.44
CA ASP A 526 -4.35 -29.38 8.21
C ASP A 526 -4.62 -27.88 8.00
N LEU A 527 -3.59 -27.04 8.08
CA LEU A 527 -3.70 -25.60 7.83
C LEU A 527 -4.15 -25.31 6.38
N GLN A 528 -3.68 -26.09 5.41
CA GLN A 528 -4.10 -25.96 4.01
C GLN A 528 -5.60 -26.31 3.83
N LYS A 529 -6.07 -27.38 4.46
CA LYS A 529 -7.49 -27.78 4.41
C LYS A 529 -8.39 -26.74 5.08
N GLU A 530 -8.01 -26.26 6.27
CA GLU A 530 -8.73 -25.22 6.99
C GLU A 530 -8.87 -23.95 6.13
N ALA A 531 -7.77 -23.48 5.55
CA ALA A 531 -7.77 -22.28 4.71
C ALA A 531 -8.73 -22.38 3.51
N LEU A 532 -8.86 -23.55 2.88
CA LEU A 532 -9.80 -23.77 1.78
C LEU A 532 -11.25 -23.80 2.26
N LEU A 533 -11.55 -24.48 3.37
CA LEU A 533 -12.90 -24.56 3.94
C LEU A 533 -13.39 -23.17 4.38
N THR A 534 -12.57 -22.42 5.11
CA THR A 534 -12.88 -21.05 5.55
C THR A 534 -13.18 -20.15 4.35
N ARG A 535 -12.43 -20.31 3.25
CA ARG A 535 -12.67 -19.56 2.02
C ARG A 535 -14.02 -19.89 1.39
N GLN A 536 -14.33 -21.17 1.20
CA GLN A 536 -15.60 -21.59 0.61
C GLN A 536 -16.80 -21.05 1.40
N LEU A 537 -16.75 -21.16 2.73
CA LEU A 537 -17.78 -20.61 3.60
C LEU A 537 -17.88 -19.08 3.47
N THR A 538 -16.74 -18.39 3.42
CA THR A 538 -16.69 -16.93 3.24
C THR A 538 -17.27 -16.49 1.89
N GLU A 539 -17.01 -17.22 0.79
CA GLU A 539 -17.56 -16.95 -0.53
C GLU A 539 -19.08 -17.17 -0.56
N GLN A 540 -19.59 -18.22 0.08
CA GLN A 540 -21.03 -18.44 0.24
C GLN A 540 -21.71 -17.31 1.02
N LEU A 541 -21.13 -16.88 2.15
CA LEU A 541 -21.65 -15.76 2.93
C LEU A 541 -21.64 -14.45 2.14
N LYS A 542 -20.58 -14.17 1.36
CA LYS A 542 -20.51 -13.01 0.47
C LYS A 542 -21.59 -13.07 -0.62
N SER A 543 -21.83 -14.23 -1.21
CA SER A 543 -22.88 -14.41 -2.21
C SER A 543 -24.27 -14.13 -1.63
N LYS A 544 -24.57 -14.69 -0.45
CA LYS A 544 -25.83 -14.43 0.28
C LYS A 544 -26.00 -12.95 0.61
N LYS A 545 -24.92 -12.27 1.02
CA LYS A 545 -24.95 -10.84 1.30
C LYS A 545 -25.27 -10.00 0.06
N LYS A 546 -24.67 -10.32 -1.09
CA LYS A 546 -24.92 -9.61 -2.35
C LYS A 546 -26.33 -9.83 -2.90
N SER A 547 -26.96 -10.96 -2.59
CA SER A 547 -28.34 -11.24 -3.00
C SER A 547 -29.39 -10.81 -1.97
N ARG A 548 -29.03 -9.99 -0.97
CA ARG A 548 -29.94 -9.59 0.12
C ARG A 548 -31.05 -8.68 -0.38
N PHE A 549 -30.72 -7.70 -1.24
CA PHE A 549 -31.70 -6.76 -1.80
C PHE A 549 -31.69 -6.79 -3.32
N SER A 550 -32.84 -6.54 -3.93
CA SER A 550 -32.91 -6.24 -5.36
C SER A 550 -32.33 -4.86 -5.63
N ALA A 551 -31.62 -4.71 -6.76
CA ALA A 551 -30.99 -3.43 -7.12
C ALA A 551 -32.02 -2.30 -7.33
N ALA A 552 -33.27 -2.62 -7.67
CA ALA A 552 -34.37 -1.66 -7.78
C ALA A 552 -34.78 -1.03 -6.44
N MET A 553 -34.64 -1.79 -5.34
CA MET A 553 -35.00 -1.35 -3.98
C MET A 553 -33.89 -0.54 -3.30
N VAL A 554 -32.72 -0.44 -3.92
CA VAL A 554 -31.59 0.30 -3.36
C VAL A 554 -31.50 1.66 -4.03
N GLN A 555 -31.47 2.70 -3.22
CA GLN A 555 -31.34 4.09 -3.65
C GLN A 555 -29.99 4.65 -3.17
N LEU A 556 -29.36 5.48 -3.98
CA LEU A 556 -28.08 6.13 -3.68
C LEU A 556 -28.31 7.60 -3.41
N SER A 557 -27.90 8.06 -2.23
CA SER A 557 -27.95 9.46 -1.83
C SER A 557 -26.54 10.03 -1.60
N CYS A 558 -26.37 11.32 -1.87
CA CYS A 558 -25.12 12.01 -1.61
C CYS A 558 -24.80 11.99 -0.12
N ARG A 559 -23.59 11.54 0.26
CA ARG A 559 -23.16 11.56 1.67
C ARG A 559 -23.00 12.98 2.25
N GLY A 560 -22.87 14.01 1.40
CA GLY A 560 -22.68 15.40 1.82
C GLY A 560 -23.98 16.14 2.13
N CYS A 561 -24.98 16.04 1.24
CA CYS A 561 -26.26 16.76 1.35
C CYS A 561 -27.48 15.87 1.47
N PHE A 562 -27.32 14.55 1.44
CA PHE A 562 -28.39 13.54 1.54
C PHE A 562 -29.43 13.54 0.42
N VAL A 563 -29.23 14.36 -0.63
CA VAL A 563 -30.05 14.33 -1.85
C VAL A 563 -29.95 12.97 -2.52
N LEU A 564 -31.09 12.41 -2.95
CA LEU A 564 -31.18 11.20 -3.75
C LEU A 564 -30.69 11.48 -5.18
N VAL A 565 -29.82 10.62 -5.71
CA VAL A 565 -29.16 10.89 -7.00
C VAL A 565 -29.17 9.71 -7.97
N ALA A 566 -29.36 8.48 -7.52
CA ALA A 566 -29.42 7.30 -8.39
C ALA A 566 -30.13 6.12 -7.72
N PHE A 567 -30.48 5.11 -8.51
CA PHE A 567 -30.94 3.80 -8.06
C PHE A 567 -29.88 2.73 -8.32
N GLY A 568 -29.93 1.62 -7.58
CA GLY A 568 -29.00 0.50 -7.76
C GLY A 568 -29.07 -0.11 -9.16
N ASN A 569 -30.24 -0.08 -9.82
CA ASN A 569 -30.41 -0.52 -11.20
C ASN A 569 -29.66 0.32 -12.23
N ASP A 570 -29.41 1.60 -11.93
CA ASP A 570 -28.67 2.53 -12.79
C ASP A 570 -27.17 2.19 -12.81
N ILE A 571 -26.70 1.40 -11.84
CA ILE A 571 -25.29 1.05 -11.71
C ILE A 571 -24.97 -0.20 -12.53
N LYS A 572 -23.91 -0.12 -13.33
CA LYS A 572 -23.28 -1.24 -14.02
C LYS A 572 -21.81 -1.32 -13.68
N VAL A 573 -21.23 -2.51 -13.86
CA VAL A 573 -19.79 -2.72 -13.69
C VAL A 573 -19.10 -2.99 -15.02
N ILE A 574 -17.99 -2.31 -15.27
CA ILE A 574 -17.06 -2.52 -16.39
C ILE A 574 -15.79 -3.16 -15.83
N GLU A 575 -15.26 -4.18 -16.50
CA GLU A 575 -14.02 -4.90 -16.11
C GLU A 575 -14.01 -5.39 -14.65
N ASN A 576 -15.18 -5.73 -14.09
CA ASN A 576 -15.36 -6.12 -12.69
C ASN A 576 -14.84 -5.11 -11.64
N ALA A 577 -14.56 -3.86 -12.04
CA ALA A 577 -13.91 -2.86 -11.20
C ALA A 577 -14.62 -1.51 -11.22
N HIS A 578 -14.97 -1.02 -12.41
CA HIS A 578 -15.46 0.34 -12.62
C HIS A 578 -16.98 0.36 -12.55
N HIS A 579 -17.53 1.00 -11.51
CA HIS A 579 -18.97 1.08 -11.29
C HIS A 579 -19.50 2.40 -11.87
N VAL A 580 -20.22 2.29 -12.98
CA VAL A 580 -20.71 3.42 -13.77
C VAL A 580 -22.22 3.60 -13.60
N ASN A 581 -22.69 4.84 -13.63
CA ASN A 581 -24.12 5.12 -13.75
C ASN A 581 -24.48 5.29 -15.24
N ILE A 582 -25.49 4.54 -15.71
CA ILE A 582 -25.94 4.56 -17.10
C ILE A 582 -27.23 5.38 -17.34
N ASN A 583 -27.82 5.96 -16.29
CA ASN A 583 -29.03 6.76 -16.39
C ASN A 583 -28.72 8.09 -17.11
N PRO A 584 -29.41 8.41 -18.22
CA PRO A 584 -29.14 9.62 -18.99
C PRO A 584 -29.40 10.91 -18.19
N ASP A 585 -30.34 10.90 -17.25
CA ASP A 585 -30.66 12.08 -16.43
C ASP A 585 -29.66 12.32 -15.29
N PHE A 586 -28.68 11.42 -15.10
CA PHE A 586 -27.73 11.54 -14.01
C PHE A 586 -26.84 12.80 -14.11
N GLU A 587 -26.63 13.32 -15.31
CA GLU A 587 -25.86 14.56 -15.57
C GLU A 587 -26.39 15.78 -14.82
N ARG A 588 -27.68 15.80 -14.48
CA ARG A 588 -28.30 16.89 -13.73
C ARG A 588 -27.82 16.96 -12.27
N TYR A 589 -27.24 15.88 -11.75
CA TYR A 589 -26.87 15.76 -10.33
C TYR A 589 -25.39 16.05 -10.05
N TYR A 590 -24.54 16.19 -11.08
CA TYR A 590 -23.11 16.44 -10.89
C TYR A 590 -22.56 17.54 -11.79
N HIS A 591 -21.52 18.22 -11.31
CA HIS A 591 -20.70 19.15 -12.08
C HIS A 591 -19.32 18.53 -12.34
N THR A 592 -18.68 18.94 -13.45
CA THR A 592 -17.33 18.50 -13.78
C THR A 592 -16.28 19.49 -13.27
N GLY A 593 -15.20 18.95 -12.71
CA GLY A 593 -14.07 19.69 -12.16
C GLY A 593 -12.81 19.57 -13.00
N GLY A 594 -11.65 19.59 -12.33
CA GLY A 594 -10.34 19.49 -12.97
C GLY A 594 -10.16 18.22 -13.79
N LYS A 595 -9.31 18.30 -14.83
CA LYS A 595 -8.88 17.15 -15.62
C LYS A 595 -8.04 16.20 -14.75
N ILE A 596 -8.34 14.92 -14.85
CA ILE A 596 -7.49 13.87 -14.26
C ILE A 596 -6.36 13.60 -15.26
N PRO A 597 -5.12 13.31 -14.81
CA PRO A 597 -4.06 12.89 -15.71
C PRO A 597 -4.55 11.78 -16.63
N LEU A 598 -4.45 12.01 -17.95
CA LEU A 598 -4.90 11.08 -18.98
C LEU A 598 -4.24 9.71 -18.76
N LYS A 599 -5.05 8.73 -18.36
CA LYS A 599 -4.70 7.32 -18.44
C LYS A 599 -5.52 6.72 -19.56
N THR A 600 -4.82 6.20 -20.57
CA THR A 600 -5.39 5.42 -21.66
C THR A 600 -5.29 3.94 -21.29
N PHE A 601 -6.44 3.27 -21.27
CA PHE A 601 -6.57 1.82 -21.19
C PHE A 601 -7.05 1.30 -22.56
N GLU A 602 -7.05 -0.01 -22.76
CA GLU A 602 -7.40 -0.65 -24.04
C GLU A 602 -8.74 -0.12 -24.58
N ASP A 603 -9.77 -0.07 -23.73
CA ASP A 603 -11.13 0.33 -24.11
C ASP A 603 -11.57 1.70 -23.58
N TRP A 604 -10.78 2.42 -22.76
CA TRP A 604 -11.27 3.65 -22.14
C TRP A 604 -10.21 4.67 -21.71
N GLU A 605 -10.63 5.93 -21.59
CA GLU A 605 -9.78 7.05 -21.17
C GLU A 605 -10.42 7.80 -19.99
N SER A 606 -9.58 8.30 -19.06
CA SER A 606 -10.06 9.09 -17.92
C SER A 606 -10.51 10.49 -18.34
N GLY A 607 -11.72 10.89 -17.91
CA GLY A 607 -12.25 12.24 -18.11
C GLY A 607 -12.01 13.16 -16.90
N ARG A 608 -13.03 13.94 -16.51
CA ARG A 608 -12.93 14.92 -15.42
C ARG A 608 -13.39 14.35 -14.09
N VAL A 609 -13.00 15.02 -13.00
CA VAL A 609 -13.57 14.76 -11.67
C VAL A 609 -15.06 15.13 -11.67
N ILE A 610 -15.92 14.31 -11.07
CA ILE A 610 -17.34 14.63 -10.89
C ILE A 610 -17.65 14.91 -9.41
N SER A 611 -18.44 15.94 -9.17
CA SER A 611 -18.83 16.39 -7.83
C SER A 611 -20.32 16.71 -7.77
N CYS A 612 -20.94 16.50 -6.61
CA CYS A 612 -22.34 16.82 -6.36
C CYS A 612 -22.67 18.26 -6.75
N ALA A 613 -23.68 18.45 -7.60
CA ALA A 613 -24.17 19.77 -8.00
C ALA A 613 -24.66 20.60 -6.79
N ALA A 614 -25.26 19.95 -5.79
CA ALA A 614 -25.88 20.62 -4.65
C ALA A 614 -24.90 21.02 -3.52
N CYS A 615 -23.82 20.25 -3.29
CA CYS A 615 -22.92 20.50 -2.15
C CYS A 615 -21.42 20.46 -2.48
N GLY A 616 -21.06 20.24 -3.74
CA GLY A 616 -19.67 20.17 -4.18
C GLY A 616 -18.90 18.92 -3.71
N LYS A 617 -19.54 17.96 -3.01
CA LYS A 617 -18.87 16.73 -2.59
C LYS A 617 -18.41 15.93 -3.82
N GLN A 618 -17.11 15.66 -3.91
CA GLN A 618 -16.55 14.80 -4.95
C GLN A 618 -17.14 13.38 -4.87
N TRP A 619 -17.57 12.85 -6.00
CA TRP A 619 -18.21 11.52 -6.11
C TRP A 619 -17.35 10.50 -6.84
N GLY A 620 -16.55 10.94 -7.80
CA GLY A 620 -15.72 10.05 -8.63
C GLY A 620 -15.14 10.77 -9.83
N MET A 621 -15.21 10.15 -11.00
CA MET A 621 -14.69 10.70 -12.26
C MET A 621 -15.48 10.22 -13.48
N GLU A 622 -15.30 10.88 -14.61
CA GLU A 622 -15.79 10.42 -15.91
C GLU A 622 -14.84 9.38 -16.53
N MET A 623 -15.42 8.48 -17.30
CA MET A 623 -14.76 7.52 -18.18
C MET A 623 -15.29 7.72 -19.59
N VAL A 624 -14.39 7.88 -20.55
CA VAL A 624 -14.71 7.86 -21.97
C VAL A 624 -14.48 6.44 -22.47
N TYR A 625 -15.55 5.65 -22.55
CA TYR A 625 -15.50 4.25 -22.98
C TYR A 625 -15.66 4.15 -24.50
N LYS A 626 -14.76 3.39 -25.15
CA LYS A 626 -14.66 3.21 -26.61
C LYS A 626 -14.69 4.52 -27.40
N LYS A 627 -14.13 5.59 -26.81
CA LYS A 627 -14.09 6.96 -27.38
C LYS A 627 -15.47 7.58 -27.67
N ILE A 628 -16.56 6.94 -27.25
CA ILE A 628 -17.94 7.33 -27.60
C ILE A 628 -18.78 7.57 -26.33
N ALA A 629 -18.75 6.62 -25.40
CA ALA A 629 -19.63 6.65 -24.24
C ALA A 629 -18.99 7.36 -23.06
N LEU A 630 -19.46 8.58 -22.75
CA LEU A 630 -19.12 9.27 -21.52
C LEU A 630 -19.93 8.71 -20.35
N LEU A 631 -19.25 8.05 -19.41
CA LEU A 631 -19.86 7.34 -18.28
C LEU A 631 -19.29 7.84 -16.94
N PRO A 632 -20.14 8.26 -15.98
CA PRO A 632 -19.71 8.66 -14.65
C PRO A 632 -19.39 7.45 -13.77
N ILE A 633 -18.13 7.28 -13.39
CA ILE A 633 -17.67 6.31 -12.40
C ILE A 633 -17.94 6.84 -10.99
N LEU A 634 -18.62 6.04 -10.18
CA LEU A 634 -18.98 6.38 -8.80
C LEU A 634 -18.09 5.65 -7.78
N ALA A 635 -17.57 6.38 -6.80
CA ALA A 635 -16.94 5.80 -5.62
C ALA A 635 -17.97 5.67 -4.49
N ILE A 636 -18.37 4.43 -4.16
CA ILE A 636 -19.46 4.15 -3.22
C ILE A 636 -19.28 4.79 -1.83
N GLU A 637 -18.04 5.02 -1.38
CA GLU A 637 -17.76 5.65 -0.08
C GLU A 637 -18.27 7.10 0.03
N ASN A 638 -18.58 7.74 -1.11
CA ASN A 638 -19.15 9.08 -1.21
C ASN A 638 -20.69 9.11 -1.22
N PHE A 639 -21.33 7.94 -1.13
CA PHE A 639 -22.77 7.78 -1.14
C PHE A 639 -23.26 7.01 0.09
N ALA A 640 -24.51 7.25 0.45
CA ALA A 640 -25.26 6.41 1.38
C ALA A 640 -26.30 5.60 0.60
N MET A 641 -26.48 4.34 0.97
CA MET A 641 -27.45 3.44 0.35
C MET A 641 -28.71 3.42 1.21
N GLU A 642 -29.83 3.84 0.65
CA GLU A 642 -31.14 3.62 1.24
C GLU A 642 -31.62 2.24 0.84
N THR A 643 -31.86 1.39 1.84
CA THR A 643 -32.34 0.01 1.67
C THR A 643 -33.67 -0.18 2.40
N PRO A 644 -34.41 -1.26 2.16
CA PRO A 644 -35.62 -1.57 2.94
C PRO A 644 -35.40 -1.67 4.46
N GLU A 645 -34.17 -1.93 4.91
CA GLU A 645 -33.79 -1.97 6.33
C GLU A 645 -33.20 -0.65 6.85
N GLY A 646 -33.33 0.42 6.07
CA GLY A 646 -32.79 1.74 6.39
C GLY A 646 -31.48 2.07 5.68
N ARG A 647 -30.91 3.20 6.10
CA ARG A 647 -29.72 3.78 5.47
C ARG A 647 -28.45 3.03 5.90
N LYS A 648 -27.64 2.62 4.93
CA LYS A 648 -26.38 1.90 5.14
C LYS A 648 -25.23 2.55 4.39
N LEU A 649 -24.02 2.38 4.91
CA LEU A 649 -22.78 2.88 4.32
C LEU A 649 -21.91 1.71 3.88
N ALA A 650 -21.30 1.85 2.69
CA ALA A 650 -20.31 0.91 2.20
C ALA A 650 -19.00 1.65 1.89
N LYS A 651 -17.88 1.08 2.33
CA LYS A 651 -16.55 1.61 2.00
C LYS A 651 -16.09 1.18 0.61
N LYS A 652 -16.50 -0.01 0.16
CA LYS A 652 -16.12 -0.57 -1.14
C LYS A 652 -17.33 -1.22 -1.79
N TRP A 653 -17.35 -1.24 -3.12
CA TRP A 653 -18.44 -1.85 -3.89
C TRP A 653 -18.63 -3.34 -3.58
N LYS A 654 -17.57 -4.07 -3.21
CA LYS A 654 -17.69 -5.46 -2.77
C LYS A 654 -18.48 -5.66 -1.46
N ASP A 655 -18.70 -4.60 -0.68
CA ASP A 655 -19.35 -4.66 0.63
C ASP A 655 -20.86 -4.36 0.54
N VAL A 656 -21.37 -3.98 -0.63
CA VAL A 656 -22.79 -3.67 -0.87
C VAL A 656 -23.66 -4.93 -0.82
N GLU A 657 -24.95 -4.74 -0.55
CA GLU A 657 -25.91 -5.82 -0.28
C GLU A 657 -26.86 -6.09 -1.47
N PHE A 658 -26.46 -5.71 -2.68
CA PHE A 658 -27.19 -5.97 -3.92
C PHE A 658 -26.21 -6.36 -5.05
N THR A 659 -26.72 -7.05 -6.06
CA THR A 659 -25.93 -7.44 -7.24
C THR A 659 -25.88 -6.31 -8.27
N VAL A 660 -24.68 -5.88 -8.63
CA VAL A 660 -24.42 -4.96 -9.75
C VAL A 660 -24.22 -5.79 -11.01
N LYS A 661 -25.01 -5.52 -12.06
CA LYS A 661 -24.91 -6.23 -13.34
C LYS A 661 -23.75 -5.69 -14.18
N GLU A 662 -23.19 -6.54 -15.03
CA GLU A 662 -22.18 -6.14 -16.01
C GLU A 662 -22.73 -5.15 -17.02
N PHE A 663 -21.88 -4.22 -17.45
CA PHE A 663 -22.20 -3.25 -18.48
C PHE A 663 -22.22 -3.90 -19.87
N ASN A 664 -23.31 -3.73 -20.61
CA ASN A 664 -23.40 -4.17 -22.00
C ASN A 664 -23.43 -2.96 -22.93
N PHE A 665 -22.36 -2.80 -23.72
CA PHE A 665 -22.19 -1.65 -24.62
C PHE A 665 -23.27 -1.61 -25.71
N ASN A 666 -23.63 -2.76 -26.29
CA ASN A 666 -24.66 -2.82 -27.34
C ASN A 666 -26.02 -2.36 -26.80
N THR A 667 -26.43 -2.89 -25.64
CA THR A 667 -27.67 -2.48 -24.97
C THR A 667 -27.65 -0.99 -24.61
N TYR A 668 -26.51 -0.47 -24.14
CA TYR A 668 -26.36 0.96 -23.85
C TYR A 668 -26.55 1.82 -25.11
N CYS A 669 -25.89 1.46 -26.22
CA CYS A 669 -26.02 2.17 -27.49
C CYS A 669 -27.44 2.10 -28.05
N SER A 670 -28.09 0.93 -28.05
CA SER A 670 -29.49 0.80 -28.51
C SER A 670 -30.47 1.66 -27.71
N ASN A 671 -30.25 1.78 -26.39
CA ASN A 671 -31.12 2.59 -25.55
C ASN A 671 -30.86 4.10 -25.69
N LYS A 672 -29.59 4.50 -25.87
CA LYS A 672 -29.18 5.91 -25.93
C LYS A 672 -29.31 6.51 -27.33
N PHE A 673 -29.12 5.69 -28.36
CA PHE A 673 -29.21 6.05 -29.77
C PHE A 673 -30.20 5.09 -30.47
N PRO A 674 -31.51 5.21 -30.18
CA PRO A 674 -32.51 4.26 -30.69
C PRO A 674 -32.56 4.22 -32.24
N ASN A 675 -32.23 5.32 -32.91
CA ASN A 675 -32.28 5.44 -34.37
C ASN A 675 -30.92 5.20 -35.06
N MET A 676 -29.97 4.48 -34.42
CA MET A 676 -28.63 4.28 -35.00
C MET A 676 -28.58 3.11 -36.01
N PHE A 677 -29.60 2.25 -36.01
CA PHE A 677 -29.71 1.07 -36.87
C PHE A 677 -30.97 1.08 -37.75
N ASP A 678 -31.73 2.18 -37.68
CA ASP A 678 -32.81 2.54 -38.61
C ASP A 678 -32.26 3.59 -39.59
#